data_AF-A0A3D4GVE5-F1
#
_entry.id   AF-A0A3D4GVE5-F1
#
_cell.length_a   1.000
_cell.length_b   1.000
_cell.length_c   1.000
_cell.angle_alpha   90.00
_cell.angle_beta   90.00
_cell.angle_gamma   90.00
#
_symmetry.space_group_name_H-M   'P 1'
#
loop_
_entity.id
_entity.type
_entity.pdbx_description
1 polymer ?
#
loop_
_entity_poly.entity_id
_entity_poly.type
_entity_poly.pdbx_seq_one_letter_code
_entity_poly.pdbx_strand_id
1 'polypeptide(L)'
;WLGGPFIITHLMEGKGIGQRFKKLLTPEVGCYLLAAFLVTSICEPYLLLDPTHFFAATDVLQMMGSIKVVTGESVYIWTLSDFATTKYLFHITNLLPLSFGTVLTIVSILGAVLFLIKRPGTGIVILSWLLIYFLFIGRLHSKPFRYMIPLLPVLVVMGAWALGYLSNILRKREVPNWIVFIPWVLVALPTVAYGLAFSRIYHLEDSRFAAMKWIQNNIGEGTHVLAERGGYPTSWMVPDDKYNRRLDDATFFITADGGLPYYSQIEFLKGRLEDIEWIVLIRENRMRQFEAVPDIFPIAHQFYKRLGDGSLGFDAVAEFKVAPGLAGLTWDETEVEPTFSAFDHPQVVIYKLREEHDLPATLSHWSYATGQDPALPDLYLDRGLDAYLEKNWEDAYNQFDRALQIKPGLVLGNVLRRAACLKLGRLDEAHAQWKVSSTFPTNKLIQSVSSLYRMGLDTEGGEYVTYTSTQDQQSGHLSRFTATYANIGNRLVNEKRWAAAVNALSQAVSFGDAPADTWFLLAKSQEQIGELGKAWYAIDQAMQLNPEDEAYHVLLMNLGTKLYRQGALVEASAVYLKALQLNPDLVEAALNLGVLELESGRLGEAEKWLRHASEITPKDPQVHLYLGVAYLKSGKQDNAVSAFHRVLELDPENQQARSALQSLTP
;
A
#
# COMPACT_ATOMS: atom_id res chain seq x y z
N TRP A 1 24.84 -28.78 2.30
CA TRP A 1 25.95 -28.21 3.09
C TRP A 1 27.04 -29.22 3.47
N LEU A 2 26.71 -30.42 3.96
CA LEU A 2 27.71 -31.42 4.37
C LEU A 2 28.43 -32.17 3.21
N GLY A 3 27.86 -32.21 2.01
CA GLY A 3 28.44 -32.96 0.88
C GLY A 3 29.60 -32.26 0.14
N GLY A 4 29.64 -30.92 0.13
CA GLY A 4 30.62 -30.15 -0.66
C GLY A 4 32.08 -30.43 -0.26
N PRO A 5 32.45 -30.26 1.02
CA PRO A 5 33.80 -30.57 1.49
C PRO A 5 34.19 -32.04 1.27
N PHE A 6 33.26 -32.99 1.48
CA PHE A 6 33.49 -34.43 1.27
C PHE A 6 33.72 -34.79 -0.19
N ILE A 7 32.94 -34.20 -1.10
CA ILE A 7 33.09 -34.38 -2.55
C ILE A 7 34.40 -33.72 -3.02
N ILE A 8 34.73 -32.52 -2.52
CA ILE A 8 35.98 -31.82 -2.84
C ILE A 8 37.20 -32.65 -2.39
N THR A 9 37.20 -33.20 -1.17
CA THR A 9 38.32 -34.05 -0.71
C THR A 9 38.47 -35.31 -1.56
N HIS A 10 37.37 -35.99 -1.91
CA HIS A 10 37.40 -37.16 -2.79
C HIS A 10 37.92 -36.83 -4.21
N LEU A 11 37.58 -35.65 -4.74
CA LEU A 11 38.09 -35.16 -6.02
C LEU A 11 39.60 -34.79 -5.96
N MET A 12 40.08 -34.30 -4.82
CA MET A 12 41.50 -33.94 -4.63
C MET A 12 42.45 -35.13 -4.65
N GLU A 13 41.95 -36.33 -4.34
CA GLU A 13 42.77 -37.55 -4.26
C GLU A 13 43.05 -38.23 -5.62
N GLY A 14 42.30 -37.92 -6.68
CA GLY A 14 42.50 -38.55 -8.00
C GLY A 14 43.64 -37.92 -8.80
N LYS A 15 44.41 -38.72 -9.56
CA LYS A 15 45.52 -38.22 -10.39
C LYS A 15 45.08 -37.69 -11.77
N GLY A 16 43.91 -38.12 -12.27
CA GLY A 16 43.32 -37.66 -13.54
C GLY A 16 41.80 -37.57 -13.50
N ILE A 17 41.19 -36.85 -14.47
CA ILE A 17 39.75 -36.57 -14.53
C ILE A 17 38.89 -37.84 -14.47
N GLY A 18 39.23 -38.88 -15.25
CA GLY A 18 38.47 -40.13 -15.26
C GLY A 18 38.48 -40.87 -13.91
N GLN A 19 39.61 -40.86 -13.19
CA GLN A 19 39.71 -41.45 -11.85
C GLN A 19 38.87 -40.67 -10.82
N ARG A 20 38.80 -39.34 -10.98
CA ARG A 20 38.00 -38.48 -10.11
C ARG A 20 36.51 -38.68 -10.30
N PHE A 21 36.04 -38.81 -11.54
CA PHE A 21 34.63 -39.15 -11.82
C PHE A 21 34.26 -40.53 -11.28
N LYS A 22 35.14 -41.53 -11.38
CA LYS A 22 34.89 -42.85 -10.77
C LYS A 22 34.72 -42.76 -9.25
N LYS A 23 35.44 -41.86 -8.58
CA LYS A 23 35.27 -41.59 -7.14
C LYS A 23 33.96 -40.85 -6.79
N LEU A 24 33.23 -40.31 -7.77
CA LEU A 24 31.89 -39.75 -7.54
C LEU A 24 30.79 -40.83 -7.64
N LEU A 25 31.07 -41.97 -8.25
CA LEU A 25 30.13 -43.08 -8.45
C LEU A 25 30.26 -44.13 -7.35
N THR A 26 30.49 -43.71 -6.11
CA THR A 26 30.66 -44.63 -4.98
C THR A 26 29.37 -44.76 -4.17
N PRO A 27 29.16 -45.88 -3.46
CA PRO A 27 28.00 -46.08 -2.61
C PRO A 27 27.81 -44.95 -1.57
N GLU A 28 28.90 -44.39 -1.06
CA GLU A 28 28.87 -43.28 -0.10
C GLU A 28 28.20 -42.06 -0.71
N VAL A 29 28.55 -41.67 -1.94
CA VAL A 29 27.89 -40.56 -2.65
C VAL A 29 26.41 -40.88 -2.90
N GLY A 30 26.09 -42.13 -3.23
CA GLY A 30 24.71 -42.60 -3.33
C GLY A 30 23.91 -42.42 -2.03
N CYS A 31 24.49 -42.80 -0.89
CA CYS A 31 23.89 -42.57 0.43
C CYS A 31 23.70 -41.08 0.73
N TYR A 32 24.64 -40.22 0.34
CA TYR A 32 24.49 -38.77 0.48
C TYR A 32 23.34 -38.21 -0.36
N LEU A 33 23.21 -38.63 -1.62
CA LEU A 33 22.12 -38.19 -2.48
C LEU A 33 20.76 -38.67 -1.94
N LEU A 34 20.68 -39.92 -1.46
CA LEU A 34 19.49 -40.45 -0.81
C LEU A 34 19.15 -39.65 0.46
N ALA A 35 20.12 -39.36 1.31
CA ALA A 35 19.92 -38.55 2.50
C ALA A 35 19.45 -37.14 2.15
N ALA A 36 20.03 -36.50 1.12
CA ALA A 36 19.59 -35.19 0.65
C ALA A 36 18.15 -35.22 0.14
N PHE A 37 17.78 -36.26 -0.62
CA PHE A 37 16.41 -36.47 -1.09
C PHE A 37 15.43 -36.67 0.09
N LEU A 38 15.77 -37.52 1.06
CA LEU A 38 14.94 -37.75 2.25
C LEU A 38 14.76 -36.47 3.07
N VAL A 39 15.84 -35.75 3.35
CA VAL A 39 15.77 -34.47 4.07
C VAL A 39 14.90 -33.46 3.33
N THR A 40 15.10 -33.32 2.01
CA THR A 40 14.28 -32.42 1.19
C THR A 40 12.80 -32.84 1.24
N SER A 41 12.52 -34.14 1.15
CA SER A 41 11.15 -34.67 1.19
C SER A 41 10.46 -34.46 2.55
N ILE A 42 11.23 -34.49 3.64
CA ILE A 42 10.72 -34.25 5.00
C ILE A 42 10.52 -32.76 5.27
N CYS A 43 11.47 -31.92 4.85
CA CYS A 43 11.43 -30.48 5.09
C CYS A 43 10.47 -29.74 4.13
N GLU A 44 10.30 -30.24 2.90
CA GLU A 44 9.44 -29.65 1.87
C GLU A 44 8.44 -30.71 1.35
N PRO A 45 7.53 -31.21 2.20
CA PRO A 45 6.62 -32.30 1.82
C PRO A 45 5.67 -31.90 0.69
N TYR A 46 5.31 -30.62 0.59
CA TYR A 46 4.44 -30.09 -0.47
C TYR A 46 5.04 -30.23 -1.87
N LEU A 47 6.37 -30.28 -2.00
CA LEU A 47 7.02 -30.57 -3.28
C LEU A 47 6.58 -31.92 -3.86
N LEU A 48 6.26 -32.89 -3.00
CA LEU A 48 5.81 -34.23 -3.38
C LEU A 48 4.29 -34.40 -3.29
N LEU A 49 3.67 -33.81 -2.27
CA LEU A 49 2.25 -34.00 -1.97
C LEU A 49 1.33 -33.11 -2.79
N ASP A 50 1.76 -31.89 -3.14
CA ASP A 50 0.99 -30.93 -3.95
C ASP A 50 1.93 -30.04 -4.77
N PRO A 51 2.61 -30.61 -5.79
CA PRO A 51 3.51 -29.84 -6.64
C PRO A 51 2.78 -28.74 -7.41
N THR A 52 1.50 -28.92 -7.71
CA THR A 52 0.67 -27.93 -8.40
C THR A 52 0.53 -26.64 -7.61
N HIS A 53 0.21 -26.72 -6.32
CA HIS A 53 0.14 -25.55 -5.46
C HIS A 53 1.53 -24.97 -5.17
N PHE A 54 2.53 -25.84 -4.95
CA PHE A 54 3.90 -25.39 -4.67
C PHE A 54 4.50 -24.54 -5.81
N PHE A 55 4.26 -24.92 -7.06
CA PHE A 55 4.71 -24.19 -8.25
C PHE A 55 3.68 -23.19 -8.81
N ALA A 56 2.57 -22.95 -8.11
CA ALA A 56 1.65 -21.88 -8.47
C ALA A 56 2.34 -20.50 -8.32
N ALA A 57 1.79 -19.51 -9.01
CA ALA A 57 2.33 -18.14 -9.04
C ALA A 57 1.37 -17.13 -8.41
N THR A 58 0.53 -17.54 -7.47
CA THR A 58 -0.52 -16.70 -6.89
C THR A 58 0.00 -15.79 -5.78
N ASP A 59 1.02 -16.22 -5.04
CA ASP A 59 1.64 -15.42 -3.98
C ASP A 59 3.17 -15.64 -3.90
N VAL A 60 3.83 -14.85 -3.06
CA VAL A 60 5.29 -14.91 -2.86
C VAL A 60 5.77 -16.11 -2.03
N LEU A 61 4.87 -16.75 -1.27
CA LEU A 61 5.19 -17.93 -0.46
C LEU A 61 5.33 -19.17 -1.35
N GLN A 62 4.71 -19.16 -2.53
CA GLN A 62 4.87 -20.20 -3.55
C GLN A 62 6.15 -20.00 -4.38
N MET A 63 6.66 -21.11 -4.93
CA MET A 63 7.96 -21.13 -5.62
C MET A 63 7.97 -20.25 -6.86
N MET A 64 6.93 -20.31 -7.71
CA MET A 64 6.93 -19.52 -8.94
C MET A 64 6.75 -18.02 -8.67
N GLY A 65 5.97 -17.66 -7.65
CA GLY A 65 5.89 -16.27 -7.19
C GLY A 65 7.24 -15.76 -6.68
N SER A 66 7.94 -16.54 -5.86
CA SER A 66 9.31 -16.25 -5.43
C SER A 66 10.29 -16.11 -6.60
N ILE A 67 10.22 -17.00 -7.61
CA ILE A 67 11.06 -16.90 -8.82
C ILE A 67 10.82 -15.57 -9.53
N LYS A 68 9.57 -15.16 -9.73
CA LYS A 68 9.24 -13.86 -10.37
C LYS A 68 9.81 -12.67 -9.61
N VAL A 69 9.83 -12.71 -8.27
CA VAL A 69 10.46 -11.67 -7.45
C VAL A 69 11.97 -11.63 -7.68
N VAL A 70 12.61 -12.80 -7.67
CA VAL A 70 14.07 -12.93 -7.79
C VAL A 70 14.56 -12.62 -9.21
N THR A 71 13.74 -12.85 -10.24
CA THR A 71 14.04 -12.46 -11.63
C THR A 71 13.73 -10.99 -11.93
N GLY A 72 13.00 -10.31 -11.03
CA GLY A 72 12.58 -8.92 -11.22
C GLY A 72 11.30 -8.75 -12.05
N GLU A 73 10.60 -9.86 -12.36
CA GLU A 73 9.30 -9.84 -13.03
C GLU A 73 8.18 -9.31 -12.12
N SER A 74 8.29 -9.57 -10.81
CA SER A 74 7.40 -9.02 -9.78
C SER A 74 8.17 -8.06 -8.88
N VAL A 75 7.72 -6.81 -8.84
CA VAL A 75 8.37 -5.74 -8.07
C VAL A 75 7.75 -5.63 -6.68
N TYR A 76 8.60 -5.60 -5.66
CA TYR A 76 8.22 -5.35 -4.27
C TYR A 76 9.13 -4.27 -3.69
N ILE A 77 8.65 -3.55 -2.66
CA ILE A 77 9.44 -2.44 -2.09
C ILE A 77 10.85 -2.90 -1.68
N TRP A 78 10.98 -4.07 -1.04
CA TRP A 78 12.27 -4.55 -0.54
C TRP A 78 13.25 -5.04 -1.63
N THR A 79 12.84 -5.05 -2.91
CA THR A 79 13.71 -5.41 -4.04
C THR A 79 14.05 -4.22 -4.94
N LEU A 80 13.60 -3.01 -4.59
CA LEU A 80 13.82 -1.82 -5.42
C LEU A 80 15.29 -1.40 -5.42
N SER A 81 15.97 -1.48 -4.28
CA SER A 81 17.41 -1.15 -4.19
C SER A 81 18.27 -2.00 -5.12
N ASP A 82 17.84 -3.22 -5.43
CA ASP A 82 18.58 -4.12 -6.30
C ASP A 82 18.61 -3.64 -7.76
N PHE A 83 17.69 -2.78 -8.20
CA PHE A 83 17.72 -2.18 -9.56
C PHE A 83 18.95 -1.29 -9.78
N ALA A 84 19.47 -0.67 -8.72
CA ALA A 84 20.68 0.15 -8.81
C ALA A 84 21.98 -0.68 -8.86
N THR A 85 21.90 -2.01 -8.74
CA THR A 85 23.07 -2.87 -8.59
C THR A 85 23.52 -3.49 -9.93
N THR A 86 24.83 -3.50 -10.18
CA THR A 86 25.37 -4.11 -11.41
C THR A 86 25.33 -5.64 -11.35
N LYS A 87 24.76 -6.30 -12.38
CA LYS A 87 24.72 -7.77 -12.51
C LYS A 87 26.13 -8.36 -12.43
N TYR A 88 26.29 -9.47 -11.72
CA TYR A 88 27.55 -10.14 -11.37
C TYR A 88 28.54 -9.30 -10.53
N LEU A 89 28.83 -8.06 -10.94
CA LEU A 89 29.86 -7.22 -10.32
C LEU A 89 29.54 -6.93 -8.86
N PHE A 90 28.29 -6.63 -8.52
CA PHE A 90 27.86 -6.36 -7.14
C PHE A 90 28.18 -7.50 -6.17
N HIS A 91 28.13 -8.76 -6.63
CA HIS A 91 28.46 -9.90 -5.77
C HIS A 91 29.95 -9.90 -5.40
N ILE A 92 30.81 -9.46 -6.32
CA ILE A 92 32.26 -9.45 -6.16
C ILE A 92 32.71 -8.21 -5.38
N THR A 93 32.11 -7.05 -5.66
CA THR A 93 32.53 -5.75 -5.10
C THR A 93 31.89 -5.45 -3.75
N ASN A 94 30.69 -5.97 -3.47
CA ASN A 94 29.93 -5.63 -2.27
C ASN A 94 29.69 -6.87 -1.39
N LEU A 95 29.10 -7.94 -1.93
CA LEU A 95 28.70 -9.10 -1.10
C LEU A 95 29.88 -9.95 -0.59
N LEU A 96 30.86 -10.26 -1.45
CA LEU A 96 32.02 -11.06 -1.04
C LEU A 96 32.90 -10.34 0.00
N PRO A 97 33.27 -9.05 -0.17
CA PRO A 97 34.00 -8.31 0.86
C PRO A 97 33.26 -8.23 2.19
N LEU A 98 31.93 -8.09 2.16
CA LEU A 98 31.11 -8.11 3.36
C LEU A 98 31.13 -9.48 4.08
N SER A 99 31.31 -10.58 3.34
CA SER A 99 31.22 -11.92 3.91
C SER A 99 32.28 -12.20 4.97
N PHE A 100 33.54 -11.85 4.67
CA PHE A 100 34.67 -12.20 5.53
C PHE A 100 35.85 -11.20 5.40
N GLY A 101 35.58 -9.99 4.93
CA GLY A 101 36.55 -8.92 4.79
C GLY A 101 37.28 -8.90 3.44
N THR A 102 37.55 -7.69 2.95
CA THR A 102 38.14 -7.42 1.62
C THR A 102 39.46 -8.15 1.36
N VAL A 103 40.32 -8.24 2.37
CA VAL A 103 41.64 -8.88 2.24
C VAL A 103 41.51 -10.37 1.92
N LEU A 104 40.69 -11.09 2.70
CA LEU A 104 40.46 -12.51 2.46
C LEU A 104 39.69 -12.72 1.15
N THR A 105 38.82 -11.79 0.73
CA THR A 105 38.15 -11.86 -0.58
C THR A 105 39.16 -11.82 -1.72
N ILE A 106 40.07 -10.85 -1.71
CA ILE A 106 41.12 -10.73 -2.73
C ILE A 106 41.98 -12.00 -2.77
N VAL A 107 42.44 -12.48 -1.61
CA VAL A 107 43.30 -13.68 -1.53
C VAL A 107 42.55 -14.94 -1.97
N SER A 108 41.26 -15.06 -1.68
CA SER A 108 40.44 -16.18 -2.11
C SER A 108 40.25 -16.21 -3.63
N ILE A 109 39.98 -15.07 -4.25
CA ILE A 109 39.84 -14.94 -5.71
C ILE A 109 41.17 -15.25 -6.41
N LEU A 110 42.27 -14.62 -5.96
CA LEU A 110 43.61 -14.89 -6.49
C LEU A 110 44.00 -16.36 -6.29
N GLY A 111 43.61 -16.95 -5.16
CA GLY A 111 43.85 -18.35 -4.87
C GLY A 111 43.10 -19.29 -5.80
N ALA A 112 41.85 -18.99 -6.14
CA ALA A 112 41.09 -19.77 -7.12
C ALA A 112 41.75 -19.73 -8.51
N VAL A 113 42.20 -18.55 -8.96
CA VAL A 113 42.91 -18.39 -10.23
C VAL A 113 44.24 -19.15 -10.23
N LEU A 114 45.04 -19.00 -9.17
CA LEU A 114 46.32 -19.70 -9.03
C LEU A 114 46.12 -21.22 -8.98
N PHE A 115 45.08 -21.70 -8.30
CA PHE A 115 44.74 -23.11 -8.22
C PHE A 115 44.41 -23.68 -9.59
N LEU A 116 43.63 -22.95 -10.40
CA LEU A 116 43.32 -23.34 -11.78
C LEU A 116 44.60 -23.46 -12.63
N ILE A 117 45.52 -22.50 -12.52
CA ILE A 117 46.78 -22.51 -13.27
C ILE A 117 47.68 -23.68 -12.87
N LYS A 118 47.79 -23.97 -11.56
CA LYS A 118 48.73 -24.98 -11.04
C LYS A 118 48.17 -26.40 -11.00
N ARG A 119 46.85 -26.55 -10.97
CA ARG A 119 46.15 -27.84 -10.90
C ARG A 119 44.98 -27.87 -11.90
N PRO A 120 45.21 -27.70 -13.22
CA PRO A 120 44.14 -27.47 -14.19
C PRO A 120 43.06 -28.55 -14.16
N GLY A 121 43.42 -29.83 -14.10
CA GLY A 121 42.42 -30.90 -14.02
C GLY A 121 41.56 -30.87 -12.75
N THR A 122 42.08 -30.40 -11.60
CA THR A 122 41.30 -30.32 -10.34
C THR A 122 40.56 -29.00 -10.25
N GLY A 123 41.25 -27.92 -10.63
CA GLY A 123 40.71 -26.58 -10.68
C GLY A 123 39.51 -26.50 -11.61
N ILE A 124 39.56 -27.12 -12.80
CA ILE A 124 38.40 -27.15 -13.71
C ILE A 124 37.19 -27.81 -13.03
N VAL A 125 37.37 -28.92 -12.33
CA VAL A 125 36.25 -29.64 -11.70
C VAL A 125 35.68 -28.89 -10.49
N ILE A 126 36.54 -28.34 -9.63
CA ILE A 126 36.10 -27.63 -8.42
C ILE A 126 35.49 -26.27 -8.79
N LEU A 127 36.12 -25.54 -9.72
CA LEU A 127 35.71 -24.19 -10.09
C LEU A 127 34.58 -24.19 -11.12
N SER A 128 34.33 -25.28 -11.86
CA SER A 128 33.19 -25.35 -12.79
C SER A 128 31.87 -25.21 -12.04
N TRP A 129 31.72 -25.84 -10.88
CA TRP A 129 30.52 -25.67 -10.06
C TRP A 129 30.39 -24.25 -9.52
N LEU A 130 31.48 -23.65 -9.00
CA LEU A 130 31.47 -22.26 -8.53
C LEU A 130 31.08 -21.30 -9.66
N LEU A 131 31.63 -21.51 -10.85
CA LEU A 131 31.34 -20.69 -12.02
C LEU A 131 29.89 -20.85 -12.46
N ILE A 132 29.39 -22.08 -12.59
CA ILE A 132 27.99 -22.34 -12.99
C ILE A 132 27.03 -21.74 -11.97
N TYR A 133 27.27 -21.97 -10.68
CA TYR A 133 26.44 -21.42 -9.61
C TYR A 133 26.47 -19.89 -9.62
N PHE A 134 27.67 -19.28 -9.71
CA PHE A 134 27.84 -17.83 -9.79
C PHE A 134 27.20 -17.21 -11.04
N LEU A 135 27.31 -17.86 -12.21
CA LEU A 135 26.65 -17.40 -13.43
C LEU A 135 25.12 -17.43 -13.30
N PHE A 136 24.58 -18.40 -12.56
CA PHE A 136 23.16 -18.45 -12.28
C PHE A 136 22.75 -17.35 -11.29
N ILE A 137 23.34 -17.31 -10.08
CA ILE A 137 22.94 -16.35 -9.03
C ILE A 137 23.27 -14.91 -9.41
N GLY A 138 24.39 -14.66 -10.09
CA GLY A 138 24.84 -13.32 -10.46
C GLY A 138 23.98 -12.66 -11.55
N ARG A 139 23.16 -13.45 -12.26
CA ARG A 139 22.16 -12.96 -13.20
C ARG A 139 20.88 -12.48 -12.52
N LEU A 140 20.57 -13.02 -11.32
CA LEU A 140 19.33 -12.73 -10.62
C LEU A 140 19.23 -11.23 -10.31
N HIS A 141 17.99 -10.74 -10.32
CA HIS A 141 17.69 -9.36 -9.98
C HIS A 141 17.96 -9.14 -8.50
N SER A 142 17.33 -9.94 -7.64
CA SER A 142 17.54 -9.86 -6.21
C SER A 142 18.87 -10.46 -5.80
N LYS A 143 19.54 -9.83 -4.83
CA LYS A 143 20.92 -10.19 -4.47
C LYS A 143 21.12 -10.54 -3.00
N PRO A 144 20.19 -11.26 -2.34
CA PRO A 144 20.28 -11.50 -0.91
C PRO A 144 21.57 -12.23 -0.56
N PHE A 145 22.22 -11.79 0.52
CA PHE A 145 23.51 -12.32 0.93
C PHE A 145 23.53 -13.87 1.05
N ARG A 146 22.40 -14.47 1.47
CA ARG A 146 22.25 -15.93 1.63
C ARG A 146 22.56 -16.74 0.36
N TYR A 147 22.46 -16.15 -0.83
CA TYR A 147 22.82 -16.81 -2.08
C TYR A 147 24.33 -16.98 -2.24
N MET A 148 25.15 -16.22 -1.52
CA MET A 148 26.61 -16.34 -1.57
C MET A 148 27.16 -17.44 -0.67
N ILE A 149 26.42 -17.85 0.36
CA ILE A 149 26.88 -18.80 1.38
C ILE A 149 27.49 -20.08 0.75
N PRO A 150 26.93 -20.67 -0.33
CA PRO A 150 27.49 -21.91 -0.90
C PRO A 150 28.89 -21.73 -1.49
N LEU A 151 29.24 -20.50 -1.91
CA LEU A 151 30.53 -20.17 -2.50
C LEU A 151 31.61 -19.97 -1.42
N LEU A 152 31.24 -19.47 -0.24
CA LEU A 152 32.20 -18.96 0.76
C LEU A 152 33.21 -20.01 1.23
N PRO A 153 32.84 -21.24 1.65
CA PRO A 153 33.80 -22.20 2.17
C PRO A 153 34.86 -22.59 1.13
N VAL A 154 34.45 -22.74 -0.13
CA VAL A 154 35.36 -23.12 -1.20
C VAL A 154 36.35 -21.99 -1.48
N LEU A 155 35.86 -20.73 -1.53
CA LEU A 155 36.70 -19.55 -1.72
C LEU A 155 37.73 -19.41 -0.59
N VAL A 156 37.33 -19.59 0.67
CA VAL A 156 38.24 -19.56 1.83
C VAL A 156 39.32 -20.65 1.71
N VAL A 157 38.94 -21.87 1.33
CA VAL A 157 39.90 -22.97 1.10
C VAL A 157 40.87 -22.64 -0.03
N MET A 158 40.41 -22.00 -1.11
CA MET A 158 41.29 -21.55 -2.20
C MET A 158 42.28 -20.48 -1.73
N GLY A 159 41.84 -19.54 -0.91
CA GLY A 159 42.72 -18.53 -0.28
C GLY A 159 43.77 -19.16 0.62
N ALA A 160 43.37 -20.06 1.51
CA ALA A 160 44.28 -20.80 2.40
C ALA A 160 45.28 -21.66 1.60
N TRP A 161 44.83 -22.32 0.54
CA TRP A 161 45.70 -23.09 -0.34
C TRP A 161 46.75 -22.21 -1.02
N ALA A 162 46.37 -21.01 -1.47
CA ALA A 162 47.29 -20.07 -2.11
C ALA A 162 48.38 -19.58 -1.15
N LEU A 163 48.01 -19.25 0.09
CA LEU A 163 48.96 -18.89 1.14
C LEU A 163 49.90 -20.06 1.46
N GLY A 164 49.39 -21.29 1.53
CA GLY A 164 50.19 -22.49 1.71
C GLY A 164 51.15 -22.75 0.54
N TYR A 165 50.70 -22.53 -0.69
CA TYR A 165 51.54 -22.64 -1.89
C TYR A 165 52.67 -21.61 -1.88
N LEU A 166 52.37 -20.35 -1.58
CA LEU A 166 53.37 -19.30 -1.41
C LEU A 166 54.37 -19.64 -0.31
N SER A 167 53.87 -20.14 0.83
CA SER A 167 54.70 -20.55 1.97
C SER A 167 55.73 -21.62 1.56
N ASN A 168 55.31 -22.59 0.75
CA ASN A 168 56.20 -23.64 0.23
C ASN A 168 57.26 -23.08 -0.73
N ILE A 169 56.91 -22.09 -1.57
CA ILE A 169 57.88 -21.42 -2.44
C ILE A 169 58.93 -20.67 -1.60
N LEU A 170 58.50 -19.91 -0.61
CA LEU A 170 59.41 -19.12 0.25
C LEU A 170 60.34 -20.03 1.05
N ARG A 171 59.84 -21.13 1.61
CA ARG A 171 60.66 -22.13 2.32
C ARG A 171 61.70 -22.78 1.41
N LYS A 172 61.36 -23.09 0.15
CA LYS A 172 62.32 -23.61 -0.84
C LYS A 172 63.42 -22.63 -1.21
N ARG A 173 63.20 -21.33 -1.01
CA ARG A 173 64.20 -20.26 -1.17
C ARG A 173 64.93 -19.93 0.13
N GLU A 174 64.83 -20.79 1.14
CA GLU A 174 65.48 -20.63 2.45
C GLU A 174 65.11 -19.32 3.16
N VAL A 175 63.93 -18.76 2.86
CA VAL A 175 63.43 -17.56 3.53
C VAL A 175 63.12 -17.91 5.00
N PRO A 176 63.55 -17.07 5.98
CA PRO A 176 63.29 -17.29 7.39
C PRO A 176 61.80 -17.52 7.71
N ASN A 177 61.51 -18.48 8.60
CA ASN A 177 60.13 -18.89 8.91
C ASN A 177 59.22 -17.72 9.31
N TRP A 178 59.72 -16.73 10.07
CA TRP A 178 58.91 -15.58 10.48
C TRP A 178 58.42 -14.75 9.29
N ILE A 179 59.22 -14.61 8.21
CA ILE A 179 58.82 -13.93 6.97
C ILE A 179 57.77 -14.75 6.22
N VAL A 180 57.90 -16.08 6.23
CA VAL A 180 56.92 -17.00 5.62
C VAL A 180 55.52 -16.86 6.23
N PHE A 181 55.44 -16.49 7.52
CA PHE A 181 54.16 -16.29 8.21
C PHE A 181 53.55 -14.90 7.99
N ILE A 182 54.29 -13.91 7.48
CA ILE A 182 53.76 -12.55 7.26
C ILE A 182 52.48 -12.55 6.40
N PRO A 183 52.42 -13.23 5.22
CA PRO A 183 51.20 -13.26 4.42
C PRO A 183 50.00 -13.88 5.15
N TRP A 184 50.24 -14.88 6.01
CA TRP A 184 49.17 -15.46 6.84
C TRP A 184 48.64 -14.45 7.86
N VAL A 185 49.53 -13.72 8.54
CA VAL A 185 49.14 -12.69 9.52
C VAL A 185 48.38 -11.55 8.82
N LEU A 186 48.85 -11.10 7.66
CA LEU A 186 48.21 -10.02 6.89
C LEU A 186 46.80 -10.38 6.41
N VAL A 187 46.47 -11.66 6.28
CA VAL A 187 45.11 -12.11 5.92
C VAL A 187 44.28 -12.42 7.18
N ALA A 188 44.84 -13.18 8.11
CA ALA A 188 44.11 -13.65 9.29
C ALA A 188 43.78 -12.50 10.24
N LEU A 189 44.71 -11.57 10.49
CA LEU A 189 44.49 -10.50 11.47
C LEU A 189 43.34 -9.57 11.05
N PRO A 190 43.30 -9.02 9.81
CA PRO A 190 42.16 -8.20 9.39
C PRO A 190 40.85 -8.98 9.33
N THR A 191 40.87 -10.26 8.94
CA THR A 191 39.67 -11.11 8.90
C THR A 191 39.10 -11.34 10.30
N VAL A 192 39.95 -11.64 11.28
CA VAL A 192 39.54 -11.81 12.69
C VAL A 192 39.07 -10.48 13.25
N ALA A 193 39.79 -9.39 12.99
CA ALA A 193 39.38 -8.06 13.42
C ALA A 193 37.99 -7.69 12.87
N TYR A 194 37.74 -7.98 11.60
CA TYR A 194 36.44 -7.82 10.96
C TYR A 194 35.36 -8.67 11.65
N GLY A 195 35.59 -9.98 11.82
CA GLY A 195 34.63 -10.85 12.50
C GLY A 195 34.30 -10.42 13.94
N LEU A 196 35.31 -9.93 14.68
CA LEU A 196 35.12 -9.38 16.03
C LEU A 196 34.37 -8.03 16.02
N ALA A 197 34.61 -7.18 15.02
CA ALA A 197 33.89 -5.93 14.85
C ALA A 197 32.39 -6.16 14.62
N PHE A 198 32.04 -7.21 13.88
CA PHE A 198 30.67 -7.61 13.58
C PHE A 198 29.98 -8.27 14.78
N SER A 199 30.66 -9.18 15.47
CA SER A 199 30.08 -9.81 16.66
C SER A 199 29.80 -8.80 17.77
N ARG A 200 30.59 -7.71 17.84
CA ARG A 200 30.38 -6.62 18.82
C ARG A 200 29.02 -5.97 18.69
N ILE A 201 28.43 -5.90 17.50
CA ILE A 201 27.17 -5.16 17.30
C ILE A 201 26.04 -5.77 18.13
N TYR A 202 26.02 -7.10 18.28
CA TYR A 202 25.07 -7.82 19.13
C TYR A 202 25.27 -7.61 20.64
N HIS A 203 26.34 -6.94 21.05
CA HIS A 203 26.55 -6.50 22.44
C HIS A 203 26.20 -5.02 22.66
N LEU A 204 25.88 -4.29 21.60
CA LEU A 204 25.46 -2.90 21.66
C LEU A 204 23.94 -2.81 21.69
N GLU A 205 23.43 -1.68 22.20
CA GLU A 205 21.99 -1.41 22.14
C GLU A 205 21.53 -1.26 20.69
N ASP A 206 20.42 -1.90 20.35
CA ASP A 206 19.79 -1.79 19.02
C ASP A 206 19.38 -0.33 18.73
N SER A 207 19.62 0.10 17.48
CA SER A 207 19.29 1.45 17.02
C SER A 207 17.81 1.82 17.25
N ARG A 208 16.90 0.84 17.15
CA ARG A 208 15.46 1.06 17.34
C ARG A 208 15.11 1.29 18.81
N PHE A 209 15.76 0.60 19.75
CA PHE A 209 15.56 0.85 21.18
C PHE A 209 16.14 2.19 21.62
N ALA A 210 17.33 2.55 21.09
CA ALA A 210 17.92 3.87 21.32
C ALA A 210 17.01 4.99 20.77
N ALA A 211 16.48 4.81 19.55
CA ALA A 211 15.53 5.75 18.94
C ALA A 211 14.23 5.86 19.75
N MET A 212 13.65 4.75 20.20
CA MET A 212 12.44 4.74 21.03
C MET A 212 12.63 5.54 22.33
N LYS A 213 13.76 5.34 23.03
CA LYS A 213 14.07 6.11 24.25
C LYS A 213 14.23 7.60 23.94
N TRP A 214 14.85 7.93 22.82
CA TRP A 214 14.96 9.32 22.39
C TRP A 214 13.60 9.93 22.08
N ILE A 215 12.73 9.24 21.34
CA ILE A 215 11.36 9.67 21.01
C ILE A 215 10.58 9.99 22.28
N GLN A 216 10.59 9.07 23.25
CA GLN A 216 9.88 9.24 24.53
C GLN A 216 10.36 10.45 25.35
N ASN A 217 11.61 10.87 25.17
CA ASN A 217 12.20 11.99 25.91
C ASN A 217 12.10 13.34 25.18
N ASN A 218 11.88 13.34 23.87
CA ASN A 218 11.97 14.55 23.03
C ASN A 218 10.68 14.89 22.28
N ILE A 219 9.79 13.92 22.07
CA ILE A 219 8.52 14.12 21.37
C ILE A 219 7.39 14.04 22.40
N GLY A 220 6.63 15.14 22.53
CA GLY A 220 5.54 15.26 23.50
C GLY A 220 4.37 14.32 23.19
N GLU A 221 3.62 13.94 24.22
CA GLU A 221 2.40 13.15 24.03
C GLU A 221 1.34 13.95 23.27
N GLY A 222 0.55 13.26 22.44
CA GLY A 222 -0.46 13.85 21.57
C GLY A 222 0.06 14.53 20.30
N THR A 223 1.38 14.64 20.10
CA THR A 223 1.93 15.20 18.85
C THR A 223 1.62 14.31 17.66
N HIS A 224 1.51 14.92 16.49
CA HIS A 224 1.25 14.20 15.24
C HIS A 224 2.54 13.66 14.63
N VAL A 225 2.65 12.33 14.60
CA VAL A 225 3.85 11.62 14.14
C VAL A 225 3.50 10.73 12.97
N LEU A 226 4.18 10.90 11.84
CA LEU A 226 4.15 9.94 10.75
C LEU A 226 5.19 8.84 11.02
N ALA A 227 4.73 7.59 11.05
CA ALA A 227 5.57 6.44 11.29
C ALA A 227 5.45 5.45 10.12
N GLU A 228 6.57 4.94 9.62
CA GLU A 228 6.53 4.00 8.49
C GLU A 228 5.95 2.62 8.78
N ARG A 229 5.10 2.13 7.86
CA ARG A 229 4.73 0.71 7.78
C ARG A 229 5.73 -0.02 6.89
N GLY A 230 6.34 -1.09 7.39
CA GLY A 230 7.37 -1.85 6.65
C GLY A 230 7.59 -3.25 7.19
N GLY A 231 8.61 -3.94 6.65
CA GLY A 231 9.06 -5.22 7.20
C GLY A 231 9.59 -5.09 8.64
N TYR A 232 10.05 -3.89 8.99
CA TYR A 232 10.44 -3.50 10.33
C TYR A 232 9.50 -2.38 10.79
N PRO A 233 8.43 -2.68 11.55
CA PRO A 233 7.44 -1.68 11.90
C PRO A 233 8.04 -0.63 12.83
N THR A 234 7.81 0.64 12.56
CA THR A 234 8.12 1.75 13.50
C THR A 234 6.97 1.98 14.50
N SER A 235 5.84 1.31 14.29
CA SER A 235 4.61 1.47 15.07
C SER A 235 4.80 1.24 16.58
N TRP A 236 5.65 0.31 16.99
CA TRP A 236 5.90 0.10 18.42
C TRP A 236 6.83 1.17 19.02
N MET A 237 7.65 1.86 18.21
CA MET A 237 8.47 2.98 18.68
C MET A 237 7.63 4.25 18.89
N VAL A 238 6.49 4.34 18.21
CA VAL A 238 5.53 5.45 18.25
C VAL A 238 4.12 4.88 18.46
N PRO A 239 3.72 4.53 19.69
CA PRO A 239 2.44 3.86 19.90
C PRO A 239 1.24 4.85 19.87
N ASP A 240 0.08 4.38 19.39
CA ASP A 240 -1.12 5.23 19.16
C ASP A 240 -1.72 5.79 20.46
N ASP A 241 -1.48 5.16 21.60
CA ASP A 241 -1.97 5.59 22.91
C ASP A 241 -1.22 6.82 23.44
N LYS A 242 -0.03 7.10 22.91
CA LYS A 242 0.81 8.25 23.30
C LYS A 242 0.89 9.34 22.25
N TYR A 243 0.81 8.97 20.98
CA TYR A 243 1.01 9.89 19.86
C TYR A 243 -0.18 9.82 18.92
N ASN A 244 -0.52 10.95 18.28
CA ASN A 244 -1.48 10.99 17.18
C ASN A 244 -0.81 10.42 15.92
N ARG A 245 -0.48 9.12 15.95
CA ARG A 245 0.30 8.48 14.90
C ARG A 245 -0.54 8.32 13.64
N ARG A 246 0.08 8.63 12.51
CA ARG A 246 -0.35 8.16 11.19
C ARG A 246 0.67 7.19 10.63
N LEU A 247 0.20 6.10 10.04
CA LEU A 247 1.08 5.16 9.33
C LEU A 247 1.28 5.63 7.89
N ASP A 248 2.54 5.67 7.45
CA ASP A 248 2.83 5.83 6.03
C ASP A 248 2.34 4.60 5.24
N ASP A 249 1.80 4.87 4.06
CA ASP A 249 1.30 3.87 3.13
C ASP A 249 2.08 3.92 1.82
N ALA A 250 3.40 3.97 1.86
CA ALA A 250 4.23 3.97 0.65
C ALA A 250 4.03 2.76 -0.28
N THR A 251 3.32 1.71 0.16
CA THR A 251 2.81 0.65 -0.73
C THR A 251 1.90 1.23 -1.82
N PHE A 252 1.24 2.35 -1.53
CA PHE A 252 0.50 3.16 -2.49
C PHE A 252 1.31 3.48 -3.74
N PHE A 253 2.61 3.80 -3.64
CA PHE A 253 3.39 4.13 -4.84
C PHE A 253 3.54 2.93 -5.78
N ILE A 254 3.69 1.71 -5.23
CA ILE A 254 3.71 0.49 -6.04
C ILE A 254 2.38 0.25 -6.74
N THR A 255 1.27 0.45 -6.02
CA THR A 255 -0.06 0.19 -6.59
C THR A 255 -0.52 1.30 -7.54
N ALA A 256 -0.12 2.54 -7.29
CA ALA A 256 -0.42 3.72 -8.11
C ALA A 256 0.40 3.77 -9.40
N ASP A 257 1.58 3.14 -9.45
CA ASP A 257 2.46 3.20 -10.62
C ASP A 257 1.78 2.73 -11.92
N GLY A 258 1.67 3.66 -12.85
CA GLY A 258 1.02 3.47 -14.14
C GLY A 258 -0.49 3.67 -14.11
N GLY A 259 -1.14 3.61 -12.95
CA GLY A 259 -2.59 3.73 -12.79
C GLY A 259 -3.08 5.12 -12.39
N LEU A 260 -2.23 5.92 -11.74
CA LEU A 260 -2.53 7.29 -11.32
C LEU A 260 -1.51 8.28 -11.90
N PRO A 261 -1.95 9.50 -12.29
CA PRO A 261 -1.03 10.60 -12.59
C PRO A 261 -0.10 10.87 -11.40
N TYR A 262 1.11 11.33 -11.68
CA TYR A 262 2.08 11.72 -10.66
C TYR A 262 1.58 12.87 -9.76
N TYR A 263 0.87 13.87 -10.28
CA TYR A 263 0.29 14.91 -9.44
C TYR A 263 -0.70 14.33 -8.41
N SER A 264 -1.49 13.33 -8.81
CA SER A 264 -2.44 12.66 -7.90
C SER A 264 -1.74 11.90 -6.77
N GLN A 265 -0.50 11.44 -7.01
CA GLN A 265 0.33 10.82 -5.97
C GLN A 265 0.85 11.88 -4.98
N ILE A 266 1.17 13.10 -5.44
CA ILE A 266 1.57 14.22 -4.58
C ILE A 266 0.39 14.70 -3.74
N GLU A 267 -0.81 14.82 -4.32
CA GLU A 267 -2.01 15.17 -3.55
C GLU A 267 -2.35 14.13 -2.49
N PHE A 268 -2.08 12.84 -2.76
CA PHE A 268 -2.16 11.80 -1.74
C PHE A 268 -1.18 12.05 -0.59
N LEU A 269 0.10 12.35 -0.91
CA LEU A 269 1.10 12.70 0.10
C LEU A 269 0.69 13.94 0.92
N LYS A 270 0.09 14.94 0.27
CA LYS A 270 -0.40 16.16 0.93
C LYS A 270 -1.39 15.83 2.04
N GLY A 271 -2.42 15.03 1.77
CA GLY A 271 -3.38 14.62 2.81
C GLY A 271 -2.78 13.70 3.89
N ARG A 272 -1.64 13.05 3.63
CA ARG A 272 -0.95 12.23 4.64
C ARG A 272 -0.04 13.06 5.56
N LEU A 273 0.60 14.07 5.00
CA LEU A 273 1.54 14.95 5.68
C LEU A 273 0.88 16.17 6.32
N GLU A 274 -0.40 16.41 6.03
CA GLU A 274 -1.20 17.44 6.69
C GLU A 274 -1.18 17.23 8.21
N ASP A 275 -0.87 18.30 8.95
CA ASP A 275 -0.72 18.31 10.41
C ASP A 275 0.41 17.43 10.97
N ILE A 276 1.30 16.87 10.15
CA ILE A 276 2.43 16.07 10.64
C ILE A 276 3.56 16.99 11.12
N GLU A 277 3.95 16.82 12.38
CA GLU A 277 5.07 17.55 12.98
C GLU A 277 6.38 16.75 12.94
N TRP A 278 6.28 15.43 13.04
CA TRP A 278 7.43 14.53 13.15
C TRP A 278 7.32 13.36 12.18
N ILE A 279 8.45 12.94 11.60
CA ILE A 279 8.53 11.73 10.78
C ILE A 279 9.57 10.79 11.40
N VAL A 280 9.16 9.56 11.69
CA VAL A 280 10.04 8.49 12.18
C VAL A 280 10.11 7.40 11.11
N LEU A 281 11.30 7.22 10.53
CA LEU A 281 11.51 6.26 9.46
C LEU A 281 12.68 5.33 9.71
N ILE A 282 12.58 4.12 9.13
CA ILE A 282 13.71 3.20 9.01
C ILE A 282 14.17 3.27 7.57
N ARG A 283 15.39 3.76 7.33
CA ARG A 283 15.85 4.10 5.98
C ARG A 283 15.78 2.90 5.03
N GLU A 284 16.10 1.70 5.53
CA GLU A 284 16.09 0.46 4.75
C GLU A 284 14.67 -0.04 4.37
N ASN A 285 13.61 0.43 5.05
CA ASN A 285 12.23 0.03 4.74
C ASN A 285 11.76 0.62 3.41
N ARG A 286 11.99 1.93 3.19
CA ARG A 286 11.40 2.69 2.08
C ARG A 286 12.37 3.67 1.43
N MET A 287 12.96 4.58 2.20
CA MET A 287 13.80 5.66 1.67
C MET A 287 14.87 5.14 0.71
N ARG A 288 15.70 4.20 1.17
CA ARG A 288 16.73 3.58 0.34
C ARG A 288 16.16 2.86 -0.89
N GLN A 289 15.00 2.24 -0.74
CA GLN A 289 14.36 1.46 -1.78
C GLN A 289 13.93 2.36 -2.94
N PHE A 290 13.22 3.45 -2.64
CA PHE A 290 12.73 4.38 -3.65
C PHE A 290 13.81 5.31 -4.19
N GLU A 291 14.83 5.67 -3.38
CA GLU A 291 15.98 6.45 -3.85
C GLU A 291 16.72 5.75 -5.00
N ALA A 292 16.75 4.41 -5.01
CA ALA A 292 17.44 3.61 -6.02
C ALA A 292 16.74 3.51 -7.37
N VAL A 293 15.49 3.98 -7.50
CA VAL A 293 14.65 3.77 -8.68
C VAL A 293 13.95 5.05 -9.17
N PRO A 294 14.70 6.13 -9.49
CA PRO A 294 14.13 7.40 -9.93
C PRO A 294 13.25 7.28 -11.17
N ASP A 295 13.57 6.36 -12.08
CA ASP A 295 12.85 6.20 -13.35
C ASP A 295 11.56 5.37 -13.21
N ILE A 296 11.49 4.51 -12.19
CA ILE A 296 10.34 3.61 -11.97
C ILE A 296 9.30 4.30 -11.09
N PHE A 297 9.75 4.91 -9.98
CA PHE A 297 8.89 5.58 -9.00
C PHE A 297 9.36 7.02 -8.73
N PRO A 298 9.26 7.93 -9.71
CA PRO A 298 9.84 9.27 -9.62
C PRO A 298 9.28 10.09 -8.46
N ILE A 299 7.98 9.97 -8.15
CA ILE A 299 7.35 10.73 -7.06
C ILE A 299 7.82 10.23 -5.70
N ALA A 300 7.88 8.91 -5.49
CA ALA A 300 8.41 8.35 -4.26
C ALA A 300 9.90 8.69 -4.10
N HIS A 301 10.70 8.55 -5.17
CA HIS A 301 12.10 8.97 -5.19
C HIS A 301 12.25 10.43 -4.78
N GLN A 302 11.50 11.35 -5.41
CA GLN A 302 11.55 12.77 -5.10
C GLN A 302 11.09 13.07 -3.67
N PHE A 303 10.03 12.42 -3.18
CA PHE A 303 9.58 12.56 -1.79
C PHE A 303 10.71 12.24 -0.80
N TYR A 304 11.30 11.04 -0.92
CA TYR A 304 12.35 10.59 0.00
C TYR A 304 13.64 11.41 -0.14
N LYS A 305 14.01 11.79 -1.36
CA LYS A 305 15.16 12.67 -1.60
C LYS A 305 14.96 14.05 -0.98
N ARG A 306 13.79 14.65 -1.16
CA ARG A 306 13.42 15.96 -0.59
C ARG A 306 13.30 15.93 0.94
N LEU A 307 12.90 14.79 1.49
CA LEU A 307 12.90 14.55 2.92
C LEU A 307 14.34 14.47 3.45
N GLY A 308 15.20 13.70 2.79
CA GLY A 308 16.60 13.51 3.19
C GLY A 308 17.47 14.77 3.07
N ASP A 309 17.24 15.61 2.05
CA ASP A 309 17.96 16.89 1.88
C ASP A 309 17.30 18.08 2.60
N GLY A 310 16.16 17.85 3.26
CA GLY A 310 15.40 18.85 4.01
C GLY A 310 14.66 19.88 3.15
N SER A 311 14.64 19.74 1.82
CA SER A 311 13.87 20.63 0.93
C SER A 311 12.35 20.44 1.06
N LEU A 312 11.89 19.38 1.70
CA LEU A 312 10.48 19.20 2.11
C LEU A 312 10.11 19.98 3.38
N GLY A 313 11.06 20.68 4.00
CA GLY A 313 10.83 21.46 5.24
C GLY A 313 11.00 20.68 6.53
N PHE A 314 11.42 19.42 6.44
CA PHE A 314 11.72 18.55 7.56
C PHE A 314 13.24 18.46 7.76
N ASP A 315 13.72 18.73 8.97
CA ASP A 315 15.14 18.61 9.29
C ASP A 315 15.40 17.30 10.05
N ALA A 316 16.44 16.57 9.67
CA ALA A 316 16.88 15.39 10.42
C ALA A 316 17.51 15.82 11.75
N VAL A 317 16.82 15.52 12.86
CA VAL A 317 17.23 15.97 14.21
C VAL A 317 17.84 14.87 15.06
N ALA A 318 17.62 13.61 14.70
CA ALA A 318 18.28 12.48 15.34
C ALA A 318 18.43 11.31 14.36
N GLU A 319 19.56 10.61 14.48
CA GLU A 319 19.90 9.45 13.66
C GLU A 319 20.53 8.36 14.55
N PHE A 320 20.04 7.13 14.39
CA PHE A 320 20.50 5.97 15.15
C PHE A 320 20.93 4.88 14.18
N LYS A 321 22.22 4.58 14.16
CA LYS A 321 22.80 3.44 13.44
C LYS A 321 23.91 2.84 14.29
N VAL A 322 23.92 1.52 14.39
CA VAL A 322 25.03 0.78 14.99
C VAL A 322 25.80 0.13 13.85
N ALA A 323 27.07 0.56 13.68
CA ALA A 323 27.96 0.01 12.68
C ALA A 323 28.98 -0.96 13.33
N PRO A 324 29.44 -2.00 12.61
CA PRO A 324 30.55 -2.82 13.07
C PRO A 324 31.77 -1.96 13.36
N GLY A 325 32.44 -2.22 14.48
CA GLY A 325 33.64 -1.47 14.82
C GLY A 325 34.53 -2.11 15.87
N LEU A 326 35.84 -1.94 15.73
CA LEU A 326 36.85 -2.49 16.63
C LEU A 326 37.98 -1.47 16.83
N ALA A 327 38.37 -1.24 18.09
CA ALA A 327 39.47 -0.34 18.44
C ALA A 327 39.39 1.08 17.83
N GLY A 328 38.18 1.64 17.75
CA GLY A 328 37.93 2.99 17.20
C GLY A 328 37.80 3.04 15.68
N LEU A 329 38.01 1.94 14.96
CA LEU A 329 37.69 1.80 13.54
C LEU A 329 36.25 1.31 13.38
N THR A 330 35.55 1.84 12.39
CA THR A 330 34.20 1.40 12.00
C THR A 330 34.18 0.95 10.55
N TRP A 331 33.30 0.01 10.22
CA TRP A 331 33.03 -0.43 8.86
C TRP A 331 31.67 0.10 8.43
N ASP A 332 31.63 0.81 7.30
CA ASP A 332 30.39 1.32 6.74
C ASP A 332 29.68 0.23 5.93
N GLU A 333 28.43 -0.04 6.29
CA GLU A 333 27.55 -1.01 5.64
C GLU A 333 26.32 -0.37 4.99
N THR A 334 26.20 0.96 5.03
CA THR A 334 24.98 1.67 4.64
C THR A 334 24.59 1.43 3.18
N GLU A 335 25.55 1.20 2.30
CA GLU A 335 25.35 0.93 0.87
C GLU A 335 25.27 -0.57 0.51
N VAL A 336 25.22 -1.47 1.50
CA VAL A 336 25.27 -2.94 1.29
C VAL A 336 23.89 -3.58 1.36
N GLU A 337 23.71 -4.77 0.77
CA GLU A 337 22.42 -5.44 0.60
C GLU A 337 21.50 -5.42 1.86
N PRO A 338 20.19 -5.10 1.71
CA PRO A 338 19.32 -4.78 2.84
C PRO A 338 19.12 -5.93 3.84
N THR A 339 19.17 -7.20 3.42
CA THR A 339 19.03 -8.31 4.38
C THR A 339 20.18 -8.39 5.39
N PHE A 340 21.29 -7.70 5.14
CA PHE A 340 22.39 -7.59 6.09
C PHE A 340 22.22 -6.42 7.06
N SER A 341 21.84 -5.24 6.55
CA SER A 341 21.78 -4.00 7.34
C SER A 341 20.45 -3.73 8.03
N ALA A 342 19.35 -4.34 7.55
CA ALA A 342 18.00 -3.98 7.98
C ALA A 342 17.43 -4.87 9.10
N PHE A 343 17.85 -6.13 9.23
CA PHE A 343 17.31 -7.06 10.22
C PHE A 343 17.84 -6.80 11.63
N ASP A 344 19.16 -6.65 11.74
CA ASP A 344 19.81 -6.59 13.04
C ASP A 344 19.86 -5.15 13.55
N HIS A 345 20.36 -4.19 12.76
CA HIS A 345 20.58 -2.82 13.22
C HIS A 345 20.24 -1.77 12.15
N PRO A 346 18.95 -1.58 11.82
CA PRO A 346 18.54 -0.63 10.78
C PRO A 346 18.89 0.81 11.13
N GLN A 347 18.99 1.67 10.13
CA GLN A 347 19.18 3.11 10.32
C GLN A 347 17.82 3.76 10.62
N VAL A 348 17.65 4.24 11.85
CA VAL A 348 16.46 5.02 12.24
C VAL A 348 16.79 6.50 12.10
N VAL A 349 15.96 7.24 11.36
CA VAL A 349 16.10 8.69 11.20
C VAL A 349 14.81 9.36 11.66
N ILE A 350 14.96 10.41 12.46
CA ILE A 350 13.85 11.19 13.01
C ILE A 350 13.94 12.61 12.45
N TYR A 351 12.86 13.03 11.82
CA TYR A 351 12.73 14.37 11.24
C TYR A 351 11.72 15.20 12.01
N LYS A 352 11.99 16.50 12.12
CA LYS A 352 11.08 17.50 12.69
C LYS A 352 10.73 18.53 11.61
N LEU A 353 9.45 18.88 11.49
CA LEU A 353 9.00 19.99 10.65
C LEU A 353 9.57 21.33 11.17
N ARG A 354 10.08 22.17 10.28
CA ARG A 354 10.51 23.53 10.64
C ARG A 354 9.33 24.39 11.08
N GLU A 355 9.50 25.11 12.19
CA GLU A 355 8.44 25.91 12.83
C GLU A 355 7.81 26.96 11.90
N GLU A 356 8.58 27.53 10.95
CA GLU A 356 8.11 28.54 10.00
C GLU A 356 7.84 27.97 8.60
N HIS A 357 7.84 26.65 8.41
CA HIS A 357 7.71 26.06 7.08
C HIS A 357 6.25 25.82 6.69
N ASP A 358 5.83 26.44 5.58
CA ASP A 358 4.54 26.18 4.94
C ASP A 358 4.62 24.90 4.08
N LEU A 359 4.38 23.76 4.73
CA LEU A 359 4.35 22.44 4.09
C LEU A 359 3.24 22.33 3.03
N PRO A 360 1.98 22.77 3.29
CA PRO A 360 0.94 22.77 2.26
C PRO A 360 1.33 23.54 0.99
N ALA A 361 1.93 24.73 1.12
CA ALA A 361 2.39 25.50 -0.04
C ALA A 361 3.52 24.79 -0.79
N THR A 362 4.48 24.20 -0.06
CA THR A 362 5.60 23.45 -0.66
C THR A 362 5.10 22.26 -1.48
N LEU A 363 4.16 21.48 -0.94
CA LEU A 363 3.56 20.35 -1.63
C LEU A 363 2.70 20.79 -2.82
N SER A 364 1.94 21.88 -2.69
CA SER A 364 1.16 22.44 -3.80
C SER A 364 2.06 22.97 -4.93
N HIS A 365 3.18 23.61 -4.62
CA HIS A 365 4.16 24.03 -5.62
C HIS A 365 4.79 22.83 -6.33
N TRP A 366 5.14 21.77 -5.60
CA TRP A 366 5.64 20.54 -6.18
C TRP A 366 4.62 19.85 -7.09
N SER A 367 3.35 19.77 -6.65
CA SER A 367 2.23 19.23 -7.43
C SER A 367 2.05 19.98 -8.75
N TYR A 368 2.00 21.32 -8.68
CA TYR A 368 1.90 22.17 -9.86
C TYR A 368 3.08 22.00 -10.82
N ALA A 369 4.32 22.05 -10.31
CA ALA A 369 5.52 21.89 -11.13
C ALA A 369 5.55 20.53 -11.84
N THR A 370 5.10 19.47 -11.17
CA THR A 370 5.00 18.11 -11.74
C THR A 370 4.02 18.06 -12.91
N GLY A 371 2.86 18.72 -12.79
CA GLY A 371 1.88 18.80 -13.88
C GLY A 371 2.35 19.63 -15.07
N GLN A 372 3.34 20.51 -14.89
CA GLN A 372 3.89 21.35 -15.96
C GLN A 372 5.19 20.80 -16.58
N ASP A 373 5.73 19.70 -16.05
CA ASP A 373 7.00 19.14 -16.52
C ASP A 373 6.82 18.39 -17.87
N PRO A 374 7.44 18.86 -18.97
CA PRO A 374 7.34 18.21 -20.27
C PRO A 374 8.06 16.86 -20.35
N ALA A 375 8.88 16.50 -19.37
CA ALA A 375 9.49 15.17 -19.27
C ALA A 375 8.53 14.13 -18.66
N LEU A 376 7.44 14.57 -18.05
CA LEU A 376 6.47 13.70 -17.40
C LEU A 376 5.21 13.52 -18.26
N PRO A 377 4.56 12.34 -18.18
CA PRO A 377 3.34 12.09 -18.95
C PRO A 377 2.16 12.94 -18.48
N ASP A 378 2.14 13.41 -17.23
CA ASP A 378 1.05 14.17 -16.61
C ASP A 378 0.62 15.40 -17.43
N LEU A 379 1.59 16.21 -17.90
CA LEU A 379 1.29 17.38 -18.73
C LEU A 379 0.44 17.02 -19.97
N TYR A 380 0.79 15.91 -20.61
CA TYR A 380 0.13 15.44 -21.82
C TYR A 380 -1.16 14.70 -21.53
N LEU A 381 -1.26 14.01 -20.38
CA LEU A 381 -2.53 13.48 -19.91
C LEU A 381 -3.51 14.62 -19.69
N ASP A 382 -3.15 15.65 -18.92
CA ASP A 382 -4.05 16.77 -18.61
C ASP A 382 -4.50 17.52 -19.87
N ARG A 383 -3.57 17.86 -20.78
CA ARG A 383 -3.92 18.47 -22.07
C ARG A 383 -4.82 17.59 -22.93
N GLY A 384 -4.54 16.28 -22.96
CA GLY A 384 -5.34 15.33 -23.72
C GLY A 384 -6.75 15.18 -23.15
N LEU A 385 -6.87 15.26 -21.83
CA LEU A 385 -8.14 15.25 -21.10
C LEU A 385 -8.95 16.52 -21.38
N ASP A 386 -8.35 17.70 -21.33
CA ASP A 386 -9.00 18.96 -21.70
C ASP A 386 -9.56 18.88 -23.13
N ALA A 387 -8.71 18.47 -24.09
CA ALA A 387 -9.11 18.28 -25.48
C ALA A 387 -10.24 17.23 -25.62
N TYR A 388 -10.20 16.15 -24.83
CA TYR A 388 -11.22 15.12 -24.83
C TYR A 388 -12.57 15.68 -24.34
N LEU A 389 -12.57 16.44 -23.25
CA LEU A 389 -13.78 17.06 -22.70
C LEU A 389 -14.37 18.11 -23.66
N GLU A 390 -13.52 18.83 -24.39
CA GLU A 390 -13.90 19.75 -25.45
C GLU A 390 -14.37 19.06 -26.74
N LYS A 391 -14.37 17.72 -26.78
CA LYS A 391 -14.71 16.90 -27.95
C LYS A 391 -13.74 17.04 -29.12
N ASN A 392 -12.53 17.54 -28.88
CA ASN A 392 -11.43 17.55 -29.83
C ASN A 392 -10.66 16.23 -29.76
N TRP A 393 -11.27 15.17 -30.30
CA TRP A 393 -10.78 13.79 -30.15
C TRP A 393 -9.41 13.55 -30.79
N GLU A 394 -9.09 14.26 -31.87
CA GLU A 394 -7.83 14.11 -32.58
C GLU A 394 -6.66 14.65 -31.76
N ASP A 395 -6.82 15.85 -31.18
CA ASP A 395 -5.80 16.39 -30.28
C ASP A 395 -5.68 15.53 -29.01
N ALA A 396 -6.81 15.12 -28.41
CA ALA A 396 -6.81 14.20 -27.28
C ALA A 396 -5.99 12.92 -27.56
N TYR A 397 -6.21 12.29 -28.71
CA TYR A 397 -5.43 11.13 -29.15
C TYR A 397 -3.93 11.45 -29.22
N ASN A 398 -3.55 12.57 -29.84
CA ASN A 398 -2.14 12.95 -30.01
C ASN A 398 -1.45 13.22 -28.67
N GLN A 399 -2.14 13.89 -27.73
CA GLN A 399 -1.60 14.12 -26.39
C GLN A 399 -1.45 12.81 -25.61
N PHE A 400 -2.45 11.91 -25.65
CA PHE A 400 -2.33 10.61 -24.99
C PHE A 400 -1.25 9.72 -25.61
N ASP A 401 -1.08 9.75 -26.94
CA ASP A 401 0.03 9.07 -27.60
C ASP A 401 1.38 9.65 -27.15
N ARG A 402 1.48 10.98 -27.02
CA ARG A 402 2.69 11.62 -26.49
C ARG A 402 3.01 11.20 -25.06
N ALA A 403 2.01 11.09 -24.18
CA ALA A 403 2.18 10.55 -22.83
C ALA A 403 2.72 9.11 -22.85
N LEU A 404 2.25 8.28 -23.78
CA LEU A 404 2.70 6.89 -23.95
C LEU A 404 4.09 6.78 -24.58
N GLN A 405 4.52 7.75 -25.39
CA GLN A 405 5.90 7.81 -25.86
C GLN A 405 6.88 8.07 -24.70
N ILE A 406 6.46 8.84 -23.69
CA ILE A 406 7.25 9.09 -22.48
C ILE A 406 7.24 7.87 -21.56
N LYS A 407 6.06 7.30 -21.29
CA LYS A 407 5.90 6.11 -20.45
C LYS A 407 4.98 5.08 -21.12
N PRO A 408 5.54 4.15 -21.93
CA PRO A 408 4.74 3.17 -22.67
C PRO A 408 3.86 2.27 -21.78
N GLY A 409 4.33 1.96 -20.58
CA GLY A 409 3.61 1.14 -19.58
C GLY A 409 2.58 1.89 -18.75
N LEU A 410 2.26 3.14 -19.09
CA LEU A 410 1.26 3.94 -18.38
C LEU A 410 -0.14 3.41 -18.68
N VAL A 411 -0.71 2.65 -17.74
CA VAL A 411 -2.02 2.01 -17.86
C VAL A 411 -3.11 3.04 -18.16
N LEU A 412 -3.15 4.14 -17.40
CA LEU A 412 -4.14 5.21 -17.62
C LEU A 412 -4.03 5.83 -19.02
N GLY A 413 -2.81 6.05 -19.51
CA GLY A 413 -2.58 6.57 -20.86
C GLY A 413 -3.07 5.63 -21.96
N ASN A 414 -2.88 4.31 -21.79
CA ASN A 414 -3.37 3.30 -22.72
C ASN A 414 -4.92 3.29 -22.76
N VAL A 415 -5.55 3.41 -21.58
CA VAL A 415 -7.02 3.48 -21.48
C VAL A 415 -7.56 4.74 -22.15
N LEU A 416 -6.99 5.90 -21.85
CA LEU A 416 -7.42 7.19 -22.39
C LEU A 416 -7.21 7.29 -23.91
N ARG A 417 -6.07 6.79 -24.42
CA ARG A 417 -5.83 6.72 -25.86
C ARG A 417 -6.85 5.83 -26.56
N ARG A 418 -7.16 4.66 -25.99
CA ARG A 418 -8.21 3.79 -26.54
C ARG A 418 -9.56 4.51 -26.58
N ALA A 419 -9.91 5.22 -25.51
CA ALA A 419 -11.15 6.00 -25.47
C ALA A 419 -11.20 7.04 -26.60
N ALA A 420 -10.09 7.72 -26.90
CA ALA A 420 -10.00 8.64 -28.03
C ALA A 420 -10.16 7.92 -29.38
N CYS A 421 -9.50 6.76 -29.59
CA CYS A 421 -9.67 5.95 -30.81
C CYS A 421 -11.13 5.58 -31.07
N LEU A 422 -11.86 5.19 -30.03
CA LEU A 422 -13.27 4.83 -30.15
C LEU A 422 -14.13 6.02 -30.59
N LYS A 423 -13.90 7.22 -30.04
CA LYS A 423 -14.61 8.45 -30.47
C LYS A 423 -14.25 8.85 -31.90
N LEU A 424 -13.02 8.58 -32.35
CA LEU A 424 -12.56 8.81 -33.72
C LEU A 424 -13.01 7.73 -34.73
N GLY A 425 -13.64 6.64 -34.29
CA GLY A 425 -14.01 5.51 -35.15
C GLY A 425 -12.82 4.65 -35.61
N ARG A 426 -11.65 4.79 -34.98
CA ARG A 426 -10.43 4.01 -35.27
C ARG A 426 -10.46 2.66 -34.55
N LEU A 427 -11.37 1.78 -34.99
CA LEU A 427 -11.69 0.54 -34.28
C LEU A 427 -10.51 -0.44 -34.21
N ASP A 428 -9.70 -0.55 -35.26
CA ASP A 428 -8.53 -1.44 -35.26
C ASP A 428 -7.48 -1.03 -34.23
N GLU A 429 -7.19 0.28 -34.14
CA GLU A 429 -6.30 0.82 -33.13
C GLU A 429 -6.86 0.64 -31.72
N ALA A 430 -8.16 0.90 -31.52
CA ALA A 430 -8.82 0.69 -30.24
C ALA A 430 -8.75 -0.79 -29.80
N HIS A 431 -8.90 -1.73 -30.74
CA HIS A 431 -8.79 -3.16 -30.47
C HIS A 431 -7.35 -3.58 -30.13
N ALA A 432 -6.35 -3.03 -30.83
CA ALA A 432 -4.95 -3.25 -30.51
C ALA A 432 -4.59 -2.72 -29.10
N GLN A 433 -5.06 -1.52 -28.75
CA GLN A 433 -4.86 -0.94 -27.42
C GLN A 433 -5.58 -1.73 -26.32
N TRP A 434 -6.77 -2.28 -26.63
CA TRP A 434 -7.47 -3.18 -25.70
C TRP A 434 -6.65 -4.42 -25.39
N LYS A 435 -6.07 -5.06 -26.42
CA LYS A 435 -5.22 -6.24 -26.26
C LYS A 435 -4.00 -5.96 -25.37
N VAL A 436 -3.38 -4.79 -25.52
CA VAL A 436 -2.30 -4.35 -24.61
C VAL A 436 -2.85 -4.14 -23.20
N SER A 437 -3.95 -3.40 -23.07
CA SER A 437 -4.53 -3.06 -21.76
C SER A 437 -4.95 -4.30 -20.96
N SER A 438 -5.45 -5.34 -21.64
CA SER A 438 -5.83 -6.63 -21.04
C SER A 438 -4.66 -7.42 -20.43
N THR A 439 -3.41 -7.05 -20.74
CA THR A 439 -2.23 -7.70 -20.14
C THR A 439 -1.75 -7.03 -18.86
N PHE A 440 -2.28 -5.85 -18.51
CA PHE A 440 -1.86 -5.15 -17.31
C PHE A 440 -2.40 -5.84 -16.03
N PRO A 441 -1.64 -5.78 -14.92
CA PRO A 441 -2.12 -6.25 -13.63
C PRO A 441 -3.46 -5.61 -13.23
N THR A 442 -4.39 -6.42 -12.73
CA THR A 442 -5.75 -6.02 -12.35
C THR A 442 -5.75 -4.81 -11.40
N ASN A 443 -4.86 -4.77 -10.42
CA ASN A 443 -4.75 -3.65 -9.48
C ASN A 443 -4.40 -2.32 -10.18
N LYS A 444 -3.54 -2.31 -11.21
CA LYS A 444 -3.19 -1.10 -11.95
C LYS A 444 -4.35 -0.61 -12.83
N LEU A 445 -5.11 -1.55 -13.40
CA LEU A 445 -6.34 -1.24 -14.14
C LEU A 445 -7.39 -0.61 -13.21
N ILE A 446 -7.60 -1.18 -12.01
CA ILE A 446 -8.49 -0.64 -10.98
C ILE A 446 -8.11 0.81 -10.59
N GLN A 447 -6.82 1.10 -10.44
CA GLN A 447 -6.37 2.47 -10.15
C GLN A 447 -6.65 3.42 -11.32
N SER A 448 -6.47 2.96 -12.56
CA SER A 448 -6.79 3.75 -13.76
C SER A 448 -8.29 4.05 -13.85
N VAL A 449 -9.14 3.07 -13.52
CA VAL A 449 -10.60 3.25 -13.41
C VAL A 449 -10.94 4.36 -12.42
N SER A 450 -10.30 4.35 -11.25
CA SER A 450 -10.49 5.41 -10.25
C SER A 450 -10.20 6.80 -10.82
N SER A 451 -9.13 6.93 -11.62
CA SER A 451 -8.78 8.16 -12.32
C SER A 451 -9.84 8.57 -13.35
N LEU A 452 -10.34 7.63 -14.16
CA LEU A 452 -11.37 7.92 -15.18
C LEU A 452 -12.66 8.45 -14.56
N TYR A 453 -13.11 7.83 -13.46
CA TYR A 453 -14.28 8.34 -12.72
C TYR A 453 -14.04 9.74 -12.15
N ARG A 454 -12.84 10.02 -11.58
CA ARG A 454 -12.47 11.38 -11.14
C ARG A 454 -12.56 12.39 -12.28
N MET A 455 -12.18 11.96 -13.48
CA MET A 455 -12.16 12.79 -14.69
C MET A 455 -13.53 12.87 -15.40
N GLY A 456 -14.56 12.18 -14.90
CA GLY A 456 -15.90 12.19 -15.49
C GLY A 456 -16.13 11.24 -16.66
N LEU A 457 -15.21 10.31 -16.89
CA LEU A 457 -15.25 9.31 -17.95
C LEU A 457 -15.88 8.00 -17.45
N ASP A 458 -17.12 8.11 -16.98
CA ASP A 458 -17.82 7.03 -16.27
C ASP A 458 -18.09 5.80 -17.16
N THR A 459 -18.27 6.02 -18.48
CA THR A 459 -18.54 4.94 -19.45
C THR A 459 -17.27 4.12 -19.71
N GLU A 460 -16.17 4.82 -19.98
CA GLU A 460 -14.86 4.24 -20.21
C GLU A 460 -14.36 3.51 -18.95
N GLY A 461 -14.58 4.08 -17.76
CA GLY A 461 -14.30 3.42 -16.48
C GLY A 461 -15.10 2.13 -16.28
N GLY A 462 -16.41 2.13 -16.59
CA GLY A 462 -17.29 0.98 -16.43
C GLY A 462 -16.94 -0.24 -17.32
N GLU A 463 -16.43 0.01 -18.54
CA GLU A 463 -15.99 -1.06 -19.44
C GLU A 463 -14.78 -1.82 -18.88
N TYR A 464 -13.76 -1.09 -18.43
CA TYR A 464 -12.57 -1.69 -17.82
C TYR A 464 -12.89 -2.43 -16.52
N VAL A 465 -13.90 -1.97 -15.78
CA VAL A 465 -14.36 -2.68 -14.60
C VAL A 465 -14.94 -4.02 -14.98
N THR A 466 -15.89 -4.05 -15.91
CA THR A 466 -16.55 -5.30 -16.34
C THR A 466 -15.49 -6.31 -16.80
N TYR A 467 -14.45 -5.83 -17.49
CA TYR A 467 -13.30 -6.64 -17.85
C TYR A 467 -12.52 -7.15 -16.61
N THR A 468 -12.15 -6.28 -15.68
CA THR A 468 -11.38 -6.69 -14.48
C THR A 468 -12.15 -7.59 -13.52
N SER A 469 -13.46 -7.39 -13.36
CA SER A 469 -14.31 -8.21 -12.48
C SER A 469 -14.54 -9.61 -13.05
N THR A 470 -14.70 -9.75 -14.37
CA THR A 470 -14.80 -11.06 -15.03
C THR A 470 -13.51 -11.86 -14.98
N GLN A 471 -12.35 -11.20 -15.02
CA GLN A 471 -11.05 -11.86 -14.81
C GLN A 471 -10.88 -12.30 -13.34
N ASP A 472 -11.26 -11.46 -12.38
CA ASP A 472 -10.93 -11.68 -10.95
C ASP A 472 -11.96 -12.52 -10.16
N GLN A 473 -13.15 -12.80 -10.72
CA GLN A 473 -14.07 -13.80 -10.17
C GLN A 473 -13.42 -15.18 -9.98
N GLN A 474 -12.28 -15.44 -10.63
CA GLN A 474 -11.49 -16.67 -10.47
C GLN A 474 -10.44 -16.59 -9.34
N SER A 475 -10.07 -15.40 -8.86
CA SER A 475 -8.95 -15.17 -7.92
C SER A 475 -9.37 -14.84 -6.48
N GLY A 476 -10.65 -14.53 -6.24
CA GLY A 476 -11.20 -14.36 -4.88
C GLY A 476 -10.83 -13.05 -4.17
N HIS A 477 -10.44 -11.98 -4.88
CA HIS A 477 -10.08 -10.69 -4.28
C HIS A 477 -11.18 -9.62 -4.40
N LEU A 478 -12.45 -9.99 -4.26
CA LEU A 478 -13.61 -9.08 -4.37
C LEU A 478 -13.50 -7.85 -3.45
N SER A 479 -12.93 -8.00 -2.25
CA SER A 479 -12.78 -6.92 -1.26
C SER A 479 -12.00 -5.70 -1.75
N ARG A 480 -11.04 -5.90 -2.66
CA ARG A 480 -10.26 -4.80 -3.24
C ARG A 480 -11.10 -3.95 -4.19
N PHE A 481 -12.01 -4.58 -4.94
CA PHE A 481 -12.93 -3.86 -5.83
C PHE A 481 -13.94 -3.06 -5.03
N THR A 482 -14.51 -3.66 -4.00
CA THR A 482 -15.40 -3.00 -3.05
C THR A 482 -14.77 -1.76 -2.46
N ALA A 483 -13.56 -1.87 -1.91
CA ALA A 483 -12.84 -0.74 -1.33
C ALA A 483 -12.54 0.35 -2.36
N THR A 484 -12.15 -0.02 -3.58
CA THR A 484 -11.87 0.96 -4.64
C THR A 484 -13.14 1.72 -5.02
N TYR A 485 -14.23 1.01 -5.27
CA TYR A 485 -15.50 1.62 -5.66
C TYR A 485 -16.13 2.45 -4.55
N ALA A 486 -16.00 2.02 -3.29
CA ALA A 486 -16.37 2.80 -2.12
C ALA A 486 -15.61 4.13 -2.07
N ASN A 487 -14.28 4.10 -2.27
CA ASN A 487 -13.44 5.30 -2.28
C ASN A 487 -13.76 6.24 -3.44
N ILE A 488 -13.98 5.70 -4.64
CA ILE A 488 -14.44 6.49 -5.80
C ILE A 488 -15.78 7.15 -5.48
N GLY A 489 -16.73 6.36 -4.99
CA GLY A 489 -18.07 6.82 -4.62
C GLY A 489 -18.07 7.94 -3.59
N ASN A 490 -17.31 7.76 -2.49
CA ASN A 490 -17.15 8.78 -1.44
C ASN A 490 -16.61 10.10 -2.01
N ARG A 491 -15.60 10.02 -2.89
CA ARG A 491 -15.06 11.23 -3.52
C ARG A 491 -16.08 11.91 -4.44
N LEU A 492 -16.81 11.14 -5.25
CA LEU A 492 -17.86 11.68 -6.13
C LEU A 492 -19.00 12.33 -5.31
N VAL A 493 -19.30 11.80 -4.11
CA VAL A 493 -20.21 12.44 -3.15
C VAL A 493 -19.69 13.80 -2.70
N ASN A 494 -18.40 13.90 -2.35
CA ASN A 494 -17.78 15.16 -1.95
C ASN A 494 -17.78 16.20 -3.09
N GLU A 495 -17.64 15.75 -4.33
CA GLU A 495 -17.74 16.56 -5.55
C GLU A 495 -19.20 16.84 -5.99
N LYS A 496 -20.20 16.32 -5.25
CA LYS A 496 -21.65 16.42 -5.55
C LYS A 496 -22.05 15.85 -6.92
N ARG A 497 -21.27 14.91 -7.46
CA ARG A 497 -21.55 14.20 -8.72
C ARG A 497 -22.42 12.97 -8.45
N TRP A 498 -23.67 13.22 -8.03
CA TRP A 498 -24.55 12.20 -7.43
C TRP A 498 -24.83 10.98 -8.33
N ALA A 499 -25.13 11.16 -9.61
CA ALA A 499 -25.42 10.04 -10.51
C ALA A 499 -24.20 9.11 -10.71
N ALA A 500 -23.02 9.69 -10.86
CA ALA A 500 -21.77 8.95 -10.95
C ALA A 500 -21.44 8.24 -9.64
N ALA A 501 -21.68 8.91 -8.50
CA ALA A 501 -21.53 8.33 -7.18
C ALA A 501 -22.42 7.10 -7.00
N VAL A 502 -23.71 7.19 -7.40
CA VAL A 502 -24.63 6.03 -7.37
C VAL A 502 -24.10 4.87 -8.21
N ASN A 503 -23.60 5.13 -9.42
CA ASN A 503 -23.02 4.07 -10.24
C ASN A 503 -21.84 3.39 -9.54
N ALA A 504 -20.87 4.15 -9.05
CA ALA A 504 -19.70 3.62 -8.37
C ALA A 504 -20.04 2.86 -7.09
N LEU A 505 -20.91 3.44 -6.25
CA LEU A 505 -21.31 2.84 -4.97
C LEU A 505 -22.21 1.61 -5.16
N SER A 506 -23.06 1.59 -6.20
CA SER A 506 -23.85 0.41 -6.56
C SER A 506 -22.96 -0.75 -7.00
N GLN A 507 -21.86 -0.46 -7.70
CA GLN A 507 -20.86 -1.47 -8.02
C GLN A 507 -20.15 -1.95 -6.73
N ALA A 508 -19.75 -1.04 -5.84
CA ALA A 508 -19.12 -1.41 -4.56
C ALA A 508 -19.95 -2.44 -3.79
N VAL A 509 -21.26 -2.18 -3.64
CA VAL A 509 -22.15 -3.06 -2.88
C VAL A 509 -22.47 -4.36 -3.61
N SER A 510 -22.37 -4.40 -4.94
CA SER A 510 -22.61 -5.62 -5.73
C SER A 510 -21.58 -6.73 -5.49
N PHE A 511 -20.39 -6.38 -5.00
CA PHE A 511 -19.33 -7.34 -4.65
C PHE A 511 -19.57 -8.05 -3.31
N GLY A 512 -20.53 -7.60 -2.50
CA GLY A 512 -21.06 -8.34 -1.35
C GLY A 512 -20.41 -8.10 0.01
N ASP A 513 -19.27 -7.41 0.08
CA ASP A 513 -18.55 -7.12 1.34
C ASP A 513 -18.39 -5.61 1.62
N ALA A 514 -19.32 -4.79 1.12
CA ALA A 514 -19.29 -3.35 1.31
C ALA A 514 -19.55 -2.95 2.77
N PRO A 515 -18.70 -2.07 3.36
CA PRO A 515 -18.89 -1.58 4.73
C PRO A 515 -20.12 -0.67 4.82
N ALA A 516 -20.59 -0.44 6.05
CA ALA A 516 -21.77 0.38 6.34
C ALA A 516 -21.69 1.78 5.70
N ASP A 517 -20.52 2.44 5.78
CA ASP A 517 -20.28 3.77 5.19
C ASP A 517 -20.55 3.82 3.68
N THR A 518 -20.22 2.74 2.96
CA THR A 518 -20.46 2.65 1.50
C THR A 518 -21.96 2.60 1.19
N TRP A 519 -22.71 1.80 1.95
CA TRP A 519 -24.16 1.75 1.85
C TRP A 519 -24.81 3.08 2.23
N PHE A 520 -24.28 3.75 3.26
CA PHE A 520 -24.74 5.07 3.68
C PHE A 520 -24.53 6.13 2.59
N LEU A 521 -23.34 6.18 1.99
CA LEU A 521 -23.03 7.07 0.88
C LEU A 521 -23.89 6.76 -0.35
N LEU A 522 -24.19 5.48 -0.61
CA LEU A 522 -25.07 5.07 -1.70
C LEU A 522 -26.48 5.61 -1.47
N ALA A 523 -27.02 5.41 -0.27
CA ALA A 523 -28.33 5.92 0.12
C ALA A 523 -28.42 7.43 -0.01
N LYS A 524 -27.41 8.15 0.50
CA LYS A 524 -27.30 9.61 0.36
C LYS A 524 -27.28 10.05 -1.10
N SER A 525 -26.54 9.35 -1.95
CA SER A 525 -26.45 9.69 -3.37
C SER A 525 -27.76 9.43 -4.11
N GLN A 526 -28.43 8.30 -3.82
CA GLN A 526 -29.74 7.93 -4.38
C GLN A 526 -30.84 8.91 -3.96
N GLU A 527 -30.82 9.36 -2.71
CA GLU A 527 -31.73 10.37 -2.17
C GLU A 527 -31.59 11.72 -2.91
N GLN A 528 -30.35 12.10 -3.28
CA GLN A 528 -30.09 13.34 -4.02
C GLN A 528 -30.58 13.28 -5.48
N ILE A 529 -30.47 12.13 -6.15
CA ILE A 529 -30.98 11.95 -7.51
C ILE A 529 -32.48 11.59 -7.58
N GLY A 530 -33.14 11.41 -6.43
CA GLY A 530 -34.57 11.12 -6.33
C GLY A 530 -34.96 9.64 -6.44
N GLU A 531 -34.00 8.72 -6.39
CA GLU A 531 -34.26 7.27 -6.35
C GLU A 531 -34.64 6.81 -4.93
N LEU A 532 -35.71 7.37 -4.37
CA LEU A 532 -36.03 7.29 -2.94
C LEU A 532 -36.25 5.86 -2.43
N GLY A 533 -36.89 4.99 -3.21
CA GLY A 533 -37.10 3.59 -2.83
C GLY A 533 -35.79 2.79 -2.72
N LYS A 534 -34.82 3.07 -3.60
CA LYS A 534 -33.49 2.46 -3.52
C LYS A 534 -32.69 3.06 -2.36
N ALA A 535 -32.82 4.37 -2.13
CA ALA A 535 -32.19 5.05 -1.00
C ALA A 535 -32.64 4.44 0.34
N TRP A 536 -33.94 4.14 0.48
CA TRP A 536 -34.50 3.45 1.65
C TRP A 536 -33.87 2.07 1.87
N TYR A 537 -33.75 1.27 0.80
CA TYR A 537 -33.09 -0.03 0.90
C TYR A 537 -31.61 0.09 1.30
N ALA A 538 -30.87 1.04 0.69
CA ALA A 538 -29.45 1.22 0.97
C ALA A 538 -29.18 1.70 2.40
N ILE A 539 -29.99 2.61 2.95
CA ILE A 539 -29.83 3.05 4.35
C ILE A 539 -30.19 1.93 5.33
N ASP A 540 -31.16 1.08 5.00
CA ASP A 540 -31.47 -0.11 5.82
C ASP A 540 -30.30 -1.09 5.89
N GLN A 541 -29.62 -1.33 4.76
CA GLN A 541 -28.39 -2.14 4.76
C GLN A 541 -27.26 -1.50 5.58
N ALA A 542 -27.06 -0.18 5.49
CA ALA A 542 -26.09 0.52 6.32
C ALA A 542 -26.39 0.35 7.83
N MET A 543 -27.65 0.54 8.22
CA MET A 543 -28.11 0.36 9.61
C MET A 543 -27.96 -1.07 10.13
N GLN A 544 -28.14 -2.08 9.29
CA GLN A 544 -27.92 -3.48 9.69
C GLN A 544 -26.44 -3.77 9.97
N LEU A 545 -25.52 -3.09 9.27
CA LEU A 545 -24.08 -3.27 9.41
C LEU A 545 -23.47 -2.44 10.55
N ASN A 546 -23.96 -1.22 10.77
CA ASN A 546 -23.51 -0.35 11.87
C ASN A 546 -24.69 0.39 12.52
N PRO A 547 -25.39 -0.20 13.50
CA PRO A 547 -26.62 0.37 14.06
C PRO A 547 -26.43 1.68 14.85
N GLU A 548 -25.21 2.00 15.29
CA GLU A 548 -24.93 3.08 16.26
C GLU A 548 -24.56 4.42 15.60
N ASP A 549 -24.55 4.50 14.27
CA ASP A 549 -24.19 5.74 13.57
C ASP A 549 -25.32 6.78 13.61
N GLU A 550 -25.08 7.84 14.37
CA GLU A 550 -26.01 8.96 14.49
C GLU A 550 -26.28 9.63 13.14
N ALA A 551 -25.36 9.62 12.16
CA ALA A 551 -25.56 10.31 10.88
C ALA A 551 -26.80 9.83 10.08
N TYR A 552 -27.33 8.64 10.40
CA TYR A 552 -28.48 8.05 9.70
C TYR A 552 -29.78 8.80 9.94
N HIS A 553 -30.00 9.39 11.12
CA HIS A 553 -31.27 10.07 11.39
C HIS A 553 -31.50 11.26 10.46
N VAL A 554 -30.44 12.00 10.12
CA VAL A 554 -30.52 13.15 9.21
C VAL A 554 -30.94 12.69 7.81
N LEU A 555 -30.37 11.59 7.32
CA LEU A 555 -30.71 11.06 6.00
C LEU A 555 -32.14 10.52 5.96
N LEU A 556 -32.57 9.80 7.00
CA LEU A 556 -33.95 9.30 7.13
C LEU A 556 -34.96 10.45 7.16
N MET A 557 -34.67 11.54 7.87
CA MET A 557 -35.51 12.74 7.88
C MET A 557 -35.70 13.36 6.50
N ASN A 558 -34.60 13.52 5.76
CA ASN A 558 -34.64 14.05 4.40
C ASN A 558 -35.41 13.13 3.45
N LEU A 559 -35.15 11.82 3.54
CA LEU A 559 -35.82 10.79 2.74
C LEU A 559 -37.34 10.76 3.02
N GLY A 560 -37.74 10.75 4.29
CA GLY A 560 -39.15 10.77 4.71
C GLY A 560 -39.87 12.02 4.21
N THR A 561 -39.23 13.18 4.30
CA THR A 561 -39.78 14.46 3.80
C THR A 561 -39.98 14.44 2.28
N LYS A 562 -39.00 13.91 1.53
CA LYS A 562 -39.11 13.78 0.07
C LYS A 562 -40.20 12.78 -0.34
N LEU A 563 -40.29 11.63 0.34
CA LEU A 563 -41.34 10.62 0.09
C LEU A 563 -42.74 11.19 0.37
N TYR A 564 -42.89 11.91 1.49
CA TYR A 564 -44.13 12.58 1.86
C TYR A 564 -44.57 13.58 0.78
N ARG A 565 -43.64 14.42 0.29
CA ARG A 565 -43.90 15.37 -0.80
C ARG A 565 -44.26 14.71 -2.13
N GLN A 566 -43.80 13.48 -2.38
CA GLN A 566 -44.18 12.69 -3.55
C GLN A 566 -45.51 11.94 -3.38
N GLY A 567 -46.14 12.02 -2.20
CA GLY A 567 -47.39 11.31 -1.89
C GLY A 567 -47.20 9.84 -1.53
N ALA A 568 -45.95 9.37 -1.34
CA ALA A 568 -45.63 8.02 -0.88
C ALA A 568 -45.80 7.92 0.64
N LEU A 569 -47.04 8.05 1.12
CA LEU A 569 -47.36 8.23 2.54
C LEU A 569 -47.02 7.01 3.39
N VAL A 570 -47.12 5.79 2.85
CA VAL A 570 -46.83 4.55 3.59
C VAL A 570 -45.33 4.43 3.84
N GLU A 571 -44.53 4.66 2.81
CA GLU A 571 -43.08 4.65 2.85
C GLU A 571 -42.55 5.78 3.73
N ALA A 572 -43.10 6.99 3.61
CA ALA A 572 -42.73 8.12 4.47
C ALA A 572 -43.02 7.84 5.95
N SER A 573 -44.17 7.23 6.28
CA SER A 573 -44.49 6.83 7.65
C SER A 573 -43.47 5.82 8.20
N ALA A 574 -43.12 4.81 7.41
CA ALA A 574 -42.10 3.81 7.79
C ALA A 574 -40.71 4.44 8.03
N VAL A 575 -40.30 5.39 7.17
CA VAL A 575 -39.03 6.08 7.29
C VAL A 575 -38.98 6.98 8.54
N TYR A 576 -40.02 7.75 8.82
CA TYR A 576 -40.09 8.58 10.03
C TYR A 576 -40.12 7.74 11.31
N LEU A 577 -40.85 6.63 11.31
CA LEU A 577 -40.84 5.67 12.42
C LEU A 577 -39.43 5.13 12.67
N LYS A 578 -38.68 4.82 11.62
CA LYS A 578 -37.31 4.33 11.75
C LYS A 578 -36.37 5.41 12.31
N ALA A 579 -36.53 6.67 11.89
CA ALA A 579 -35.77 7.78 12.44
C ALA A 579 -36.02 7.94 13.96
N LEU A 580 -37.28 7.87 14.39
CA LEU A 580 -37.67 7.93 15.81
C LEU A 580 -37.21 6.72 16.63
N GLN A 581 -37.03 5.55 16.01
CA GLN A 581 -36.42 4.41 16.69
C GLN A 581 -34.93 4.62 16.98
N LEU A 582 -34.21 5.29 16.08
CA LEU A 582 -32.79 5.63 16.28
C LEU A 582 -32.62 6.76 17.29
N ASN A 583 -33.44 7.81 17.17
CA ASN A 583 -33.43 8.93 18.09
C ASN A 583 -34.88 9.34 18.43
N PRO A 584 -35.39 8.91 19.60
CA PRO A 584 -36.74 9.24 20.06
C PRO A 584 -37.01 10.74 20.24
N ASP A 585 -35.96 11.55 20.40
CA ASP A 585 -36.07 12.98 20.70
C ASP A 585 -36.11 13.86 19.43
N LEU A 586 -36.22 13.25 18.24
CA LEU A 586 -36.39 13.95 16.97
C LEU A 586 -37.79 14.54 16.83
N VAL A 587 -37.98 15.74 17.38
CA VAL A 587 -39.23 16.50 17.35
C VAL A 587 -39.78 16.63 15.94
N GLU A 588 -38.94 16.98 14.97
CA GLU A 588 -39.36 17.17 13.57
C GLU A 588 -39.87 15.86 12.96
N ALA A 589 -39.29 14.71 13.31
CA ALA A 589 -39.76 13.40 12.86
C ALA A 589 -41.13 13.07 13.45
N ALA A 590 -41.32 13.31 14.75
CA ALA A 590 -42.58 13.07 15.45
C ALA A 590 -43.70 14.00 14.94
N LEU A 591 -43.37 15.28 14.70
CA LEU A 591 -44.29 16.24 14.10
C LEU A 591 -44.70 15.82 12.68
N ASN A 592 -43.72 15.53 11.80
CA ASN A 592 -44.00 15.15 10.41
C ASN A 592 -44.78 13.84 10.31
N LEU A 593 -44.46 12.85 11.15
CA LEU A 593 -45.23 11.62 11.25
C LEU A 593 -46.65 11.91 11.74
N GLY A 594 -46.82 12.73 12.79
CA GLY A 594 -48.12 13.14 13.29
C GLY A 594 -49.00 13.82 12.24
N VAL A 595 -48.42 14.73 11.45
CA VAL A 595 -49.10 15.40 10.33
C VAL A 595 -49.47 14.42 9.22
N LEU A 596 -48.56 13.52 8.85
CA LEU A 596 -48.81 12.47 7.85
C LEU A 596 -49.97 11.55 8.28
N GLU A 597 -49.99 11.15 9.55
CA GLU A 597 -51.06 10.32 10.13
C GLU A 597 -52.40 11.06 10.17
N LEU A 598 -52.40 12.39 10.38
CA LEU A 598 -53.60 13.24 10.28
C LEU A 598 -54.19 13.27 8.88
N GLU A 599 -53.33 13.39 7.87
CA GLU A 599 -53.74 13.40 6.46
C GLU A 599 -54.20 12.02 6.01
N SER A 600 -53.59 10.96 6.56
CA SER A 600 -53.99 9.58 6.33
C SER A 600 -55.27 9.16 7.09
N GLY A 601 -55.84 10.05 7.91
CA GLY A 601 -57.05 9.79 8.69
C GLY A 601 -56.84 8.86 9.91
N ARG A 602 -55.60 8.52 10.24
CA ARG A 602 -55.23 7.65 11.38
C ARG A 602 -55.08 8.50 12.65
N LEU A 603 -56.20 9.07 13.08
CA LEU A 603 -56.24 10.13 14.09
C LEU A 603 -55.64 9.72 15.46
N GLY A 604 -55.74 8.44 15.84
CA GLY A 604 -55.16 7.94 17.09
C GLY A 604 -53.61 7.95 17.08
N GLU A 605 -52.99 7.55 15.96
CA GLU A 605 -51.53 7.61 15.82
C GLU A 605 -51.05 9.06 15.66
N ALA A 606 -51.81 9.89 14.94
CA ALA A 606 -51.55 11.32 14.86
C ALA A 606 -51.46 11.98 16.25
N GLU A 607 -52.48 11.77 17.10
CA GLU A 607 -52.48 12.30 18.47
C GLU A 607 -51.29 11.80 19.27
N LYS A 608 -50.95 10.52 19.15
CA LYS A 608 -49.81 9.91 19.84
C LYS A 608 -48.48 10.59 19.48
N TRP A 609 -48.18 10.74 18.20
CA TRP A 609 -46.92 11.32 17.75
C TRP A 609 -46.84 12.84 17.97
N LEU A 610 -47.95 13.57 17.82
CA LEU A 610 -48.01 15.00 18.13
C LEU A 610 -47.89 15.29 19.62
N ARG A 611 -48.42 14.41 20.48
CA ARG A 611 -48.21 14.49 21.93
C ARG A 611 -46.76 14.19 22.30
N HIS A 612 -46.16 13.16 21.69
CA HIS A 612 -44.72 12.88 21.88
C HIS A 612 -43.85 14.09 21.51
N ALA A 613 -44.13 14.74 20.37
CA ALA A 613 -43.45 15.97 19.96
C ALA A 613 -43.64 17.12 20.98
N SER A 614 -44.83 17.26 21.57
CA SER A 614 -45.13 18.33 22.53
C SER A 614 -44.51 18.09 23.90
N GLU A 615 -44.28 16.83 24.29
CA GLU A 615 -43.54 16.46 25.49
C GLU A 615 -42.06 16.85 25.38
N ILE A 616 -41.45 16.68 24.19
CA ILE A 616 -40.06 17.08 23.94
C ILE A 616 -39.92 18.60 23.78
N THR A 617 -40.87 19.24 23.07
CA THR A 617 -40.84 20.68 22.77
C THR A 617 -42.13 21.39 23.18
N PRO A 618 -42.35 21.62 24.49
CA PRO A 618 -43.61 22.16 25.01
C PRO A 618 -43.89 23.62 24.63
N LYS A 619 -42.92 24.30 24.01
CA LYS A 619 -42.99 25.71 23.58
C LYS A 619 -43.07 25.89 22.07
N ASP A 620 -43.18 24.82 21.29
CA ASP A 620 -43.36 24.92 19.85
C ASP A 620 -44.85 25.14 19.50
N PRO A 621 -45.25 26.33 19.01
CA PRO A 621 -46.65 26.60 18.65
C PRO A 621 -47.13 25.73 17.49
N GLN A 622 -46.26 25.28 16.58
CA GLN A 622 -46.64 24.46 15.44
C GLN A 622 -47.10 23.06 15.89
N VAL A 623 -46.40 22.48 16.86
CA VAL A 623 -46.79 21.18 17.44
C VAL A 623 -48.16 21.25 18.10
N HIS A 624 -48.41 22.28 18.92
CA HIS A 624 -49.72 22.49 19.58
C HIS A 624 -50.85 22.77 18.58
N LEU A 625 -50.54 23.45 17.47
CA LEU A 625 -51.50 23.70 16.40
C LEU A 625 -51.97 22.41 15.74
N TYR A 626 -51.04 21.54 15.33
CA TYR A 626 -51.40 20.25 14.74
C TYR A 626 -52.05 19.31 15.76
N LEU A 627 -51.65 19.35 17.03
CA LEU A 627 -52.31 18.59 18.10
C LEU A 627 -53.77 19.05 18.30
N GLY A 628 -54.03 20.36 18.23
CA GLY A 628 -55.38 20.92 18.25
C GLY A 628 -56.22 20.48 17.04
N VAL A 629 -55.64 20.45 15.84
CA VAL A 629 -56.28 19.92 14.63
C VAL A 629 -56.58 18.43 14.77
N ALA A 630 -55.68 17.64 15.36
CA ALA A 630 -55.89 16.22 15.64
C ALA A 630 -57.09 16.01 16.57
N TYR A 631 -57.11 16.72 17.70
CA TYR A 631 -58.22 16.65 18.65
C TYR A 631 -59.55 17.05 18.04
N LEU A 632 -59.56 18.11 17.23
CA LEU A 632 -60.75 18.57 16.53
C LEU A 632 -61.30 17.49 15.59
N LYS A 633 -60.44 16.89 14.76
CA LYS A 633 -60.83 15.80 13.85
C LYS A 633 -61.26 14.53 14.60
N SER A 634 -60.73 14.28 15.79
CA SER A 634 -61.12 13.16 16.66
C SER A 634 -62.38 13.42 17.48
N GLY A 635 -63.02 14.59 17.37
CA GLY A 635 -64.21 14.95 18.15
C GLY A 635 -63.92 15.29 19.62
N LYS A 636 -62.65 15.47 19.99
CA LYS A 636 -62.20 15.83 21.35
C LYS A 636 -62.15 17.36 21.50
N GLN A 637 -63.30 18.00 21.45
CA GLN A 637 -63.44 19.46 21.33
C GLN A 637 -62.76 20.23 22.48
N ASP A 638 -62.92 19.82 23.73
CA ASP A 638 -62.31 20.50 24.89
C ASP A 638 -60.77 20.50 24.83
N ASN A 639 -60.19 19.39 24.37
CA ASN A 639 -58.74 19.26 24.18
C ASN A 639 -58.25 20.13 23.01
N ALA A 640 -59.04 20.23 21.93
CA ALA A 640 -58.73 21.08 20.78
C ALA A 640 -58.70 22.56 21.19
N VAL A 641 -59.71 23.02 21.96
CA VAL A 641 -59.77 24.38 22.50
C VAL A 641 -58.55 24.69 23.36
N SER A 642 -58.19 23.77 24.26
CA SER A 642 -57.02 23.91 25.13
C SER A 642 -55.72 24.02 24.33
N ALA A 643 -55.55 23.17 23.30
CA ALA A 643 -54.38 23.20 22.42
C ALA A 643 -54.29 24.49 21.60
N PHE A 644 -55.39 24.98 21.02
CA PHE A 644 -55.39 26.25 20.27
C PHE A 644 -55.16 27.48 21.15
N HIS A 645 -55.67 27.50 22.39
CA HIS A 645 -55.30 28.54 23.35
C HIS A 645 -53.81 28.51 23.64
N ARG A 646 -53.22 27.31 23.80
CA ARG A 646 -51.77 27.16 23.99
C ARG A 646 -50.97 27.68 22.80
N VAL A 647 -51.46 27.51 21.57
CA VAL A 647 -50.84 28.14 20.38
C VAL A 647 -50.86 29.66 20.51
N LEU A 648 -51.99 30.28 20.88
CA LEU A 648 -52.11 31.74 21.00
C LEU A 648 -51.34 32.33 22.19
N GLU A 649 -51.05 31.54 23.22
CA GLU A 649 -50.11 31.93 24.28
C GLU A 649 -48.66 32.00 23.79
N LEU A 650 -48.27 31.11 22.88
CA LEU A 650 -46.92 31.00 22.34
C LEU A 650 -46.71 31.88 21.10
N ASP A 651 -47.74 32.06 20.27
CA ASP A 651 -47.80 32.86 19.06
C ASP A 651 -49.18 33.58 18.97
N PRO A 652 -49.30 34.79 19.57
CA PRO A 652 -50.56 35.54 19.63
C PRO A 652 -51.16 35.93 18.27
N GLU A 653 -50.35 35.97 17.21
CA GLU A 653 -50.74 36.36 15.85
C GLU A 653 -51.13 35.15 14.97
N ASN A 654 -51.15 33.93 15.56
CA ASN A 654 -51.49 32.72 14.81
C ASN A 654 -52.95 32.72 14.31
N GLN A 655 -53.14 33.06 13.04
CA GLN A 655 -54.46 33.18 12.44
C GLN A 655 -55.21 31.84 12.41
N GLN A 656 -54.51 30.73 12.17
CA GLN A 656 -55.14 29.40 12.10
C GLN A 656 -55.76 28.99 13.44
N ALA A 657 -55.04 29.17 14.55
CA ALA A 657 -55.58 28.89 15.88
C ALA A 657 -56.76 29.81 16.23
N ARG A 658 -56.68 31.09 15.88
CA ARG A 658 -57.77 32.06 16.12
C ARG A 658 -59.04 31.69 15.35
N SER A 659 -58.91 31.34 14.06
CA SER A 659 -60.04 30.88 13.25
C SER A 659 -60.61 29.55 13.74
N ALA A 660 -59.76 28.61 14.17
CA ALA A 660 -60.21 27.33 14.72
C ALA A 660 -61.02 27.52 16.01
N LEU A 661 -60.56 28.37 16.93
CA LEU A 661 -61.32 28.71 18.15
C LEU A 661 -62.65 29.39 17.84
N GLN A 662 -62.67 30.36 16.91
CA GLN A 662 -63.91 31.02 16.48
C GLN A 662 -64.92 30.04 15.89
N SER A 663 -64.47 28.99 15.20
CA SER A 663 -65.35 27.95 14.66
C SER A 663 -65.87 26.96 15.73
N LEU A 664 -65.21 26.90 16.89
CA LEU A 664 -65.51 25.98 17.99
C LEU A 664 -66.35 26.62 19.11
N THR A 665 -66.38 27.95 19.17
CA THR A 665 -67.27 28.73 20.02
C THR A 665 -68.53 29.13 19.24
N PRO A 666 -69.74 28.83 19.74
CA PRO A 666 -70.99 29.14 19.05
C PRO A 666 -71.26 30.64 18.86
#